data_AF-A0A8J1LL65-F1
#
_entry.id   AF-A0A8J1LL65-F1
#
_cell.length_a   1.000
_cell.length_b   1.000
_cell.length_c   1.000
_cell.angle_alpha   90.00
_cell.angle_beta   90.00
_cell.angle_gamma   90.00
#
_symmetry.space_group_name_H-M   'P 1'
#
loop_
_entity.id
_entity.type
_entity.pdbx_description
1 polymer ?
#
loop_
_entity_poly.entity_id
_entity_poly.type
_entity_poly.pdbx_seq_one_letter_code
_entity_poly.pdbx_strand_id
1 'polypeptide(L)'
;MNRKYKSNSIKLDSSFFSKKHLNVRSSLQYYRHFLAAIFAIEEINRNLNILPNVTLGFHIHDSWANERKAISSIFSILTGSSDYVPNYKCTQNRIPSAFIGHLLSSVSNVMYQITSIYGFPQVSYGALDPAFSDRIRFPLFYRTVTSETAQYKVIIQLIKAFNWNWVGMIFSDDESHQKASEDMKNEIINNGICVEFFVRIGETDPKSYGFALETLRQSNASVVIVYSRTVVFLMFVLFFKNSTNVVWLMLSPLSTTSEKLFNYEHNGSFVVPFHQGNIPGLRDFLYKTNPSRFPKDPFTTAVWLKVFGCYEPALKPSFESYRVCNANDTLEQYGFYEGYFRSTYYMYIAVYAVAHALHAMYTDKTSGGNILHSDKTANYHMQTQLNNHLKKIHFRTESGDDIFFNDKGEGLVHFDIINVNVFCNGTVTTRHVGTFNSSQSPGLTIDKETILWAPNFNGLDVGVELNYGLCALLNLSYLNAQIPVSNCSASCLPGYRKAFVKGKQICCYECVQCSEGEISPLPDMENCMICSEDQWSNESRDKCIMRTIDFLSYIQPLGVALTTTVLVLSFCSAAVFCIFLKYKKSPIVKANNQELSYILLLFLILSFLCSLLFIGRPTKGACLLRQISFGIIFAICISSILGKTITVIIAFNATRPGSRLRNYVGTRVPKYILLLCTLPVIFICVLWTVISPPFPDYDTHSETGKIILQCNEGSSCAFYIMVGYIALLAFVSFFVAYLARKLPDIYNEAQYITFSMLLFCSVWISFILAYVSTKGKYLAAVEIFAILVSSAGLLCLIFIPKCYIIFFKHPQHPEELLLSLALLLLVLASAELLQEVLPAWEHLQVMVVVLPLYHPQPDPLGAIQLAMKDFHNASFQYKYNPTLALVEDFEDSVIYMMKMQQDLCNMFGFWYHLAKLT
;
A
#
# COMPACT_ATOMS: atom_id res chain seq x y z
N MET A 1 -42.74 -15.01 -64.89
CA MET A 1 -41.60 -14.18 -65.36
C MET A 1 -40.29 -14.91 -65.06
N ASN A 2 -39.84 -15.74 -66.00
CA ASN A 2 -38.60 -16.53 -65.91
C ASN A 2 -37.44 -15.73 -66.54
N ARG A 3 -36.61 -15.04 -65.75
CA ARG A 3 -35.30 -14.57 -66.22
C ARG A 3 -34.27 -15.68 -65.97
N LYS A 4 -33.88 -16.36 -67.06
CA LYS A 4 -32.79 -17.35 -67.10
C LYS A 4 -31.50 -16.73 -66.54
N TYR A 5 -30.96 -17.33 -65.48
CA TYR A 5 -29.60 -17.07 -64.98
C TYR A 5 -28.59 -17.22 -66.13
N LYS A 6 -27.86 -16.15 -66.46
CA LYS A 6 -26.59 -16.25 -67.20
C LYS A 6 -25.46 -16.50 -66.17
N SER A 7 -25.48 -17.68 -65.56
CA SER A 7 -24.32 -18.16 -64.78
C SER A 7 -23.18 -18.48 -65.75
N ASN A 8 -22.12 -17.66 -65.70
CA ASN A 8 -20.91 -17.89 -66.48
C ASN A 8 -20.01 -18.86 -65.71
N SER A 9 -19.92 -20.10 -66.21
CA SER A 9 -18.90 -21.13 -65.98
C SER A 9 -18.13 -21.08 -64.63
N ILE A 10 -18.58 -21.89 -63.66
CA ILE A 10 -17.76 -22.34 -62.52
C ILE A 10 -16.89 -23.49 -63.05
N LYS A 11 -15.56 -23.34 -63.04
CA LYS A 11 -14.61 -24.39 -63.43
C LYS A 11 -14.08 -25.06 -62.17
N LEU A 12 -14.28 -26.38 -62.05
CA LEU A 12 -13.63 -27.19 -61.04
C LEU A 12 -12.61 -28.15 -61.63
N ASP A 13 -11.60 -28.42 -60.82
CA ASP A 13 -10.61 -29.45 -61.02
C ASP A 13 -11.22 -30.82 -60.66
N SER A 14 -10.98 -31.85 -61.47
CA SER A 14 -11.61 -33.17 -61.36
C SER A 14 -11.25 -33.95 -60.08
N SER A 15 -10.36 -33.40 -59.25
CA SER A 15 -9.95 -33.96 -57.95
C SER A 15 -10.99 -33.79 -56.83
N PHE A 16 -12.06 -33.01 -57.05
CA PHE A 16 -13.10 -32.72 -56.05
C PHE A 16 -13.86 -33.95 -55.53
N PHE A 17 -13.90 -35.04 -56.31
CA PHE A 17 -14.59 -36.29 -55.95
C PHE A 17 -13.72 -37.29 -55.17
N SER A 18 -12.48 -36.94 -54.82
CA SER A 18 -11.61 -37.81 -54.01
C SER A 18 -12.04 -37.84 -52.54
N LYS A 19 -12.45 -39.03 -52.06
CA LYS A 19 -12.93 -39.32 -50.70
C LYS A 19 -11.97 -38.92 -49.56
N LYS A 20 -10.71 -38.56 -49.84
CA LYS A 20 -9.61 -38.59 -48.85
C LYS A 20 -9.38 -37.32 -48.02
N HIS A 21 -9.95 -36.14 -48.34
CA HIS A 21 -9.47 -34.89 -47.72
C HIS A 21 -10.53 -33.86 -47.24
N LEU A 22 -11.84 -34.15 -47.27
CA LEU A 22 -12.86 -33.21 -46.80
C LEU A 22 -13.21 -33.44 -45.31
N ASN A 23 -12.64 -32.61 -44.43
CA ASN A 23 -13.18 -32.43 -43.07
C ASN A 23 -14.52 -31.67 -43.19
N VAL A 24 -15.64 -32.34 -42.90
CA VAL A 24 -17.00 -31.91 -43.32
C VAL A 24 -17.46 -30.62 -42.63
N ARG A 25 -16.98 -30.33 -41.41
CA ARG A 25 -17.39 -29.12 -40.69
C ARG A 25 -16.79 -27.84 -41.27
N SER A 26 -15.51 -27.86 -41.66
CA SER A 26 -14.85 -26.68 -42.22
C SER A 26 -15.38 -26.32 -43.61
N SER A 27 -15.72 -27.31 -44.45
CA SER A 27 -16.28 -27.05 -45.78
C SER A 27 -17.67 -26.40 -45.74
N LEU A 28 -18.52 -26.75 -44.77
CA LEU A 28 -19.85 -26.17 -44.63
C LEU A 28 -19.84 -24.71 -44.16
N GLN A 29 -18.81 -24.28 -43.43
CA GLN A 29 -18.64 -22.88 -43.05
C GLN A 29 -18.29 -22.01 -44.27
N TYR A 30 -17.29 -22.41 -45.06
CA TYR A 30 -16.94 -21.69 -46.29
C TYR A 30 -18.08 -21.68 -47.30
N TYR A 31 -18.86 -22.76 -47.38
CA TYR A 31 -20.06 -22.81 -48.21
C TYR A 31 -21.14 -21.81 -47.75
N ARG A 32 -21.29 -21.56 -46.44
CA ARG A 32 -22.17 -20.47 -45.94
C ARG A 32 -21.69 -19.10 -46.38
N HIS A 33 -20.38 -18.84 -46.30
CA HIS A 33 -19.81 -17.56 -46.76
C HIS A 33 -20.05 -17.36 -48.25
N PHE A 34 -19.89 -18.42 -49.05
CA PHE A 34 -20.22 -18.45 -50.47
C PHE A 34 -21.69 -18.08 -50.73
N LEU A 35 -22.63 -18.73 -50.05
CA LEU A 35 -24.06 -18.44 -50.23
C LEU A 35 -24.43 -17.03 -49.78
N ALA A 36 -23.81 -16.50 -48.74
CA ALA A 36 -24.03 -15.12 -48.31
C ALA A 36 -23.50 -14.09 -49.31
N ALA A 37 -22.37 -14.36 -49.96
CA ALA A 37 -21.89 -13.52 -51.05
C ALA A 37 -22.87 -13.53 -52.23
N ILE A 38 -23.41 -14.70 -52.61
CA ILE A 38 -24.45 -14.79 -53.66
C ILE A 38 -25.71 -14.03 -53.25
N PHE A 39 -26.16 -14.21 -52.01
CA PHE A 39 -27.32 -13.51 -51.47
C PHE A 39 -27.17 -11.99 -51.58
N ALA A 40 -26.04 -11.45 -51.10
CA ALA A 40 -25.74 -10.02 -51.19
C ALA A 40 -25.78 -9.52 -52.65
N ILE A 41 -25.19 -10.27 -53.58
CA ILE A 41 -25.19 -9.90 -55.01
C ILE A 41 -26.62 -9.92 -55.59
N GLU A 42 -27.44 -10.92 -55.26
CA GLU A 42 -28.83 -10.98 -55.71
C GLU A 42 -29.67 -9.82 -55.16
N GLU A 43 -29.43 -9.44 -53.91
CA GLU A 43 -30.09 -8.33 -53.24
C GLU A 43 -29.69 -6.98 -53.88
N ILE A 44 -28.39 -6.73 -54.05
CA ILE A 44 -27.85 -5.54 -54.72
C ILE A 44 -28.42 -5.42 -56.14
N ASN A 45 -28.44 -6.51 -56.92
CA ASN A 45 -28.97 -6.50 -58.29
C ASN A 45 -30.49 -6.28 -58.39
N ARG A 46 -31.23 -6.47 -57.29
CA ARG A 46 -32.67 -6.17 -57.20
C ARG A 46 -32.95 -4.77 -56.68
N ASN A 47 -31.97 -4.15 -56.03
CA ASN A 47 -32.09 -2.83 -55.42
C ASN A 47 -31.90 -1.73 -56.48
N LEU A 48 -32.89 -0.84 -56.61
CA LEU A 48 -32.85 0.24 -57.60
C LEU A 48 -31.97 1.43 -57.16
N ASN A 49 -31.60 1.50 -55.88
CA ASN A 49 -30.84 2.62 -55.31
C ASN A 49 -29.33 2.45 -55.43
N ILE A 50 -28.84 1.22 -55.61
CA ILE A 50 -27.42 0.89 -55.72
C ILE A 50 -27.17 0.21 -57.06
N LEU A 51 -26.23 0.77 -57.84
CA LEU A 51 -25.90 0.30 -59.20
C LEU A 51 -27.12 0.16 -60.16
N PRO A 52 -27.96 1.21 -60.33
CA PRO A 52 -29.10 1.15 -61.25
C PRO A 52 -28.63 0.86 -62.69
N ASN A 53 -29.31 -0.06 -63.38
CA ASN A 53 -28.98 -0.53 -64.74
C ASN A 53 -27.60 -1.22 -64.90
N VAL A 54 -26.90 -1.52 -63.81
CA VAL A 54 -25.64 -2.29 -63.81
C VAL A 54 -25.87 -3.60 -63.08
N THR A 55 -25.52 -4.72 -63.70
CA THR A 55 -25.59 -6.03 -63.05
C THR A 55 -24.23 -6.42 -62.51
N LEU A 56 -24.14 -6.58 -61.19
CA LEU A 56 -22.95 -7.08 -60.51
C LEU A 56 -22.83 -8.59 -60.73
N GLY A 57 -21.75 -9.00 -61.42
CA GLY A 57 -21.37 -10.41 -61.60
C GLY A 57 -20.24 -10.83 -60.67
N PHE A 58 -19.89 -12.12 -60.68
CA PHE A 58 -18.83 -12.67 -59.84
C PHE A 58 -18.11 -13.85 -60.49
N HIS A 59 -16.87 -14.08 -60.05
CA HIS A 59 -16.08 -15.28 -60.31
C HIS A 59 -15.60 -15.84 -58.97
N ILE A 60 -15.93 -17.09 -58.70
CA ILE A 60 -15.61 -17.74 -57.42
C ILE A 60 -14.70 -18.93 -57.69
N HIS A 61 -13.59 -18.96 -56.95
CA HIS A 61 -12.60 -20.03 -56.99
C HIS A 61 -12.33 -20.52 -55.57
N ASP A 62 -12.11 -21.83 -55.46
CA ASP A 62 -11.77 -22.45 -54.18
C ASP A 62 -10.26 -22.38 -53.95
N SER A 63 -9.87 -21.77 -52.82
CA SER A 63 -8.48 -21.62 -52.39
C SER A 63 -7.98 -22.84 -51.60
N TRP A 64 -8.87 -23.74 -51.17
CA TRP A 64 -8.57 -24.81 -50.21
C TRP A 64 -7.85 -24.37 -48.94
N ALA A 65 -8.04 -23.11 -48.54
CA ALA A 65 -7.30 -22.50 -47.43
C ALA A 65 -5.77 -22.71 -47.55
N ASN A 66 -5.26 -22.80 -48.79
CA ASN A 66 -3.87 -23.14 -49.10
C ASN A 66 -3.27 -22.07 -50.02
N GLU A 67 -2.07 -21.58 -49.69
CA GLU A 67 -1.47 -20.48 -50.45
C GLU A 67 -1.19 -20.85 -51.91
N ARG A 68 -0.69 -22.07 -52.18
CA ARG A 68 -0.37 -22.51 -53.55
C ARG A 68 -1.61 -22.58 -54.42
N LYS A 69 -2.71 -23.10 -53.88
CA LYS A 69 -3.98 -23.19 -54.61
C LYS A 69 -4.61 -21.82 -54.81
N ALA A 70 -4.46 -20.90 -53.85
CA ALA A 70 -4.89 -19.51 -54.00
C ALA A 70 -4.14 -18.79 -55.13
N ILE A 71 -2.81 -18.98 -55.24
CA ILE A 71 -1.99 -18.46 -56.35
C ILE A 71 -2.52 -18.97 -57.69
N SER A 72 -2.67 -20.29 -57.82
CA SER A 72 -3.21 -20.95 -59.01
C SER A 72 -4.59 -20.40 -59.39
N SER A 73 -5.46 -20.19 -58.41
CA SER A 73 -6.81 -19.65 -58.60
C SER A 73 -6.78 -18.22 -59.12
N ILE A 74 -5.93 -17.35 -58.56
CA ILE A 74 -5.79 -15.96 -59.04
C ILE A 74 -5.29 -15.93 -60.47
N PHE A 75 -4.25 -16.70 -60.80
CA PHE A 75 -3.78 -16.75 -62.18
C PHE A 75 -4.86 -17.25 -63.13
N SER A 76 -5.67 -18.23 -62.74
CA SER A 76 -6.81 -18.66 -63.56
C SER A 76 -7.86 -17.56 -63.76
N ILE A 77 -8.15 -16.75 -62.74
CA ILE A 77 -9.03 -15.59 -62.84
C ILE A 77 -8.46 -14.55 -63.79
N LEU A 78 -7.16 -14.24 -63.69
CA LEU A 78 -6.50 -13.22 -64.50
C LEU A 78 -6.32 -13.63 -65.97
N THR A 79 -6.03 -14.92 -66.23
CA THR A 79 -5.80 -15.42 -67.59
C THR A 79 -7.09 -15.84 -68.30
N GLY A 80 -8.12 -16.24 -67.54
CA GLY A 80 -9.34 -16.85 -68.09
C GLY A 80 -9.12 -18.27 -68.63
N SER A 81 -7.95 -18.87 -68.40
CA SER A 81 -7.58 -20.24 -68.81
C SER A 81 -7.22 -21.12 -67.61
N SER A 82 -7.18 -22.44 -67.83
CA SER A 82 -6.57 -23.39 -66.89
C SER A 82 -5.04 -23.32 -66.89
N ASP A 83 -4.45 -22.79 -67.96
CA ASP A 83 -3.01 -22.64 -68.09
C ASP A 83 -2.55 -21.32 -67.45
N TYR A 84 -1.67 -21.43 -66.45
CA TYR A 84 -1.20 -20.32 -65.62
C TYR A 84 -0.09 -19.52 -66.31
N VAL A 85 -0.37 -18.93 -67.47
CA VAL A 85 0.61 -18.12 -68.20
C VAL A 85 0.48 -16.65 -67.76
N PRO A 86 1.47 -16.07 -67.04
CA PRO A 86 1.41 -14.66 -66.65
C PRO A 86 1.28 -13.74 -67.87
N ASN A 87 0.51 -12.65 -67.73
CA ASN A 87 0.22 -11.68 -68.79
C ASN A 87 -0.52 -12.21 -70.04
N TYR A 88 -0.95 -13.47 -70.07
CA TYR A 88 -1.77 -14.02 -71.15
C TYR A 88 -3.26 -13.86 -70.84
N LYS A 89 -4.07 -13.40 -71.80
CA LYS A 89 -5.53 -13.23 -71.64
C LYS A 89 -6.28 -14.05 -72.70
N CYS A 90 -6.93 -15.13 -72.27
CA CYS A 90 -7.68 -16.03 -73.14
C CYS A 90 -9.07 -15.46 -73.53
N THR A 91 -9.70 -14.66 -72.65
CA THR A 91 -11.04 -14.07 -72.89
C THR A 91 -11.03 -12.55 -72.80
N GLN A 92 -11.56 -11.87 -73.82
CA GLN A 92 -11.50 -10.39 -73.95
C GLN A 92 -12.44 -9.61 -72.99
N ASN A 93 -13.45 -10.23 -72.36
CA ASN A 93 -14.53 -9.52 -71.64
C ASN A 93 -14.78 -9.95 -70.17
N ARG A 94 -13.76 -10.41 -69.43
CA ARG A 94 -13.96 -10.95 -68.05
C ARG A 94 -12.87 -10.53 -67.06
N ILE A 95 -12.58 -9.23 -66.96
CA ILE A 95 -11.62 -8.72 -65.97
C ILE A 95 -12.39 -8.36 -64.68
N PRO A 96 -12.02 -8.88 -63.50
CA PRO A 96 -12.66 -8.52 -62.24
C PRO A 96 -12.39 -7.06 -61.89
N SER A 97 -13.29 -6.38 -61.19
CA SER A 97 -13.04 -5.00 -60.71
C SER A 97 -12.30 -4.96 -59.38
N ALA A 98 -12.53 -5.96 -58.51
CA ALA A 98 -11.91 -6.11 -57.21
C ALA A 98 -11.85 -7.60 -56.81
N PHE A 99 -11.03 -7.93 -55.83
CA PHE A 99 -10.96 -9.25 -55.23
C PHE A 99 -11.57 -9.23 -53.82
N ILE A 100 -12.41 -10.21 -53.51
CA ILE A 100 -12.94 -10.42 -52.15
C ILE A 100 -12.35 -11.72 -51.61
N GLY A 101 -11.74 -11.65 -50.43
CA GLY A 101 -11.10 -12.79 -49.77
C GLY A 101 -9.68 -12.49 -49.27
N HIS A 102 -9.08 -13.35 -48.46
CA HIS A 102 -9.62 -14.60 -47.88
C HIS A 102 -9.97 -14.42 -46.39
N LEU A 103 -10.55 -15.44 -45.73
CA LEU A 103 -10.74 -15.48 -44.27
C LEU A 103 -9.40 -15.55 -43.52
N LEU A 104 -8.41 -16.22 -44.10
CA LEU A 104 -7.11 -16.45 -43.46
C LEU A 104 -6.10 -15.38 -43.88
N SER A 105 -5.30 -14.91 -42.92
CA SER A 105 -4.25 -13.91 -43.16
C SER A 105 -3.19 -14.38 -44.15
N SER A 106 -2.69 -15.61 -44.02
CA SER A 106 -1.61 -16.14 -44.89
C SER A 106 -2.04 -16.21 -46.36
N VAL A 107 -3.24 -16.74 -46.61
CA VAL A 107 -3.84 -16.80 -47.95
C VAL A 107 -4.11 -15.39 -48.48
N SER A 108 -4.65 -14.48 -47.65
CA SER A 108 -4.93 -13.10 -48.05
C SER A 108 -3.67 -12.34 -48.43
N ASN A 109 -2.55 -12.58 -47.74
CA ASN A 109 -1.25 -11.98 -48.05
C ASN A 109 -0.79 -12.42 -49.44
N VAL A 110 -0.76 -13.73 -49.70
CA VAL A 110 -0.33 -14.26 -51.01
C VAL A 110 -1.25 -13.79 -52.14
N MET A 111 -2.56 -13.69 -51.88
CA MET A 111 -3.49 -13.09 -52.83
C MET A 111 -3.15 -11.63 -53.11
N TYR A 112 -2.84 -10.86 -52.06
CA TYR A 112 -2.50 -9.45 -52.17
C TYR A 112 -1.20 -9.21 -52.94
N GLN A 113 -0.16 -10.02 -52.71
CA GLN A 113 1.11 -9.90 -53.42
C GLN A 113 0.93 -9.98 -54.94
N ILE A 114 -0.05 -10.76 -55.42
CA ILE A 114 -0.34 -10.86 -56.86
C ILE A 114 -1.28 -9.74 -57.30
N THR A 115 -2.41 -9.56 -56.62
CA THR A 115 -3.46 -8.62 -57.05
C THR A 115 -2.99 -7.17 -57.04
N SER A 116 -2.11 -6.80 -56.10
CA SER A 116 -1.54 -5.46 -56.00
C SER A 116 -0.62 -5.11 -57.17
N ILE A 117 0.14 -6.07 -57.72
CA ILE A 117 0.97 -5.88 -58.92
C ILE A 117 0.11 -5.47 -60.12
N TYR A 118 -1.08 -6.08 -60.23
CA TYR A 118 -2.05 -5.75 -61.28
C TYR A 118 -2.99 -4.59 -60.93
N GLY A 119 -2.77 -3.92 -59.79
CA GLY A 119 -3.52 -2.74 -59.37
C GLY A 119 -4.91 -3.00 -58.78
N PHE A 120 -5.33 -4.25 -58.59
CA PHE A 120 -6.67 -4.53 -58.09
C PHE A 120 -6.78 -4.33 -56.57
N PRO A 121 -7.82 -3.62 -56.09
CA PRO A 121 -8.11 -3.59 -54.66
C PRO A 121 -8.61 -4.95 -54.17
N GLN A 122 -8.19 -5.31 -52.95
CA GLN A 122 -8.60 -6.53 -52.28
C GLN A 122 -9.31 -6.20 -50.97
N VAL A 123 -10.50 -6.78 -50.76
CA VAL A 123 -11.26 -6.66 -49.49
C VAL A 123 -11.32 -8.03 -48.82
N SER A 124 -10.58 -8.21 -47.73
CA SER A 124 -10.66 -9.41 -46.90
C SER A 124 -11.83 -9.32 -45.92
N TYR A 125 -12.51 -10.45 -45.69
CA TYR A 125 -13.60 -10.54 -44.72
C TYR A 125 -13.16 -11.19 -43.39
N GLY A 126 -11.86 -11.43 -43.18
CA GLY A 126 -11.41 -12.22 -42.04
C GLY A 126 -9.91 -12.17 -41.69
N ALA A 127 -9.06 -11.55 -42.50
CA ALA A 127 -7.62 -11.48 -42.21
C ALA A 127 -7.32 -10.54 -41.03
N LEU A 128 -6.82 -11.11 -39.93
CA LEU A 128 -6.61 -10.41 -38.66
C LEU A 128 -5.19 -9.89 -38.44
N ASP A 129 -4.23 -10.29 -39.28
CA ASP A 129 -2.81 -9.95 -39.12
C ASP A 129 -2.62 -8.42 -39.08
N PRO A 130 -1.96 -7.86 -38.06
CA PRO A 130 -1.70 -6.43 -37.91
C PRO A 130 -0.84 -5.85 -39.04
N ALA A 131 -0.06 -6.66 -39.76
CA ALA A 131 0.77 -6.22 -40.87
C ALA A 131 -0.05 -5.52 -41.97
N PHE A 132 -1.29 -5.95 -42.20
CA PHE A 132 -2.19 -5.35 -43.20
C PHE A 132 -2.64 -3.93 -42.90
N SER A 133 -2.43 -3.46 -41.66
CA SER A 133 -2.79 -2.10 -41.24
C SER A 133 -1.82 -1.04 -41.75
N ASP A 134 -0.66 -1.47 -42.26
CA ASP A 134 0.36 -0.61 -42.85
C ASP A 134 -0.05 -0.16 -44.26
N ARG A 135 -0.52 1.08 -44.39
CA ARG A 135 -0.97 1.65 -45.65
C ARG A 135 0.14 1.87 -46.67
N ILE A 136 1.40 1.88 -46.26
CA ILE A 136 2.55 2.02 -47.16
C ILE A 136 2.82 0.67 -47.85
N ARG A 137 2.81 -0.42 -47.08
CA ARG A 137 2.99 -1.79 -47.63
C ARG A 137 1.73 -2.34 -48.30
N PHE A 138 0.56 -2.02 -47.77
CA PHE A 138 -0.73 -2.56 -48.23
C PHE A 138 -1.74 -1.49 -48.70
N PRO A 139 -1.38 -0.58 -49.64
CA PRO A 139 -2.23 0.55 -50.04
C PRO A 139 -3.55 0.17 -50.72
N LEU A 140 -3.66 -1.03 -51.30
CA LEU A 140 -4.83 -1.55 -52.02
C LEU A 140 -5.62 -2.59 -51.22
N PHE A 141 -5.20 -2.87 -49.98
CA PHE A 141 -5.84 -3.85 -49.11
C PHE A 141 -6.84 -3.16 -48.20
N TYR A 142 -8.01 -3.77 -48.02
CA TYR A 142 -9.00 -3.39 -47.02
C TYR A 142 -9.51 -4.65 -46.33
N ARG A 143 -10.06 -4.49 -45.14
CA ARG A 143 -10.74 -5.57 -44.45
C ARG A 143 -11.98 -5.09 -43.72
N THR A 144 -13.04 -5.87 -43.77
CA THR A 144 -14.30 -5.56 -43.04
C THR A 144 -14.23 -5.94 -41.56
N VAL A 145 -13.22 -6.73 -41.18
CA VAL A 145 -12.85 -7.01 -39.79
C VAL A 145 -11.72 -6.08 -39.33
N THR A 146 -11.34 -6.16 -38.05
CA THR A 146 -10.26 -5.36 -37.47
C THR A 146 -9.01 -6.18 -37.22
N SER A 147 -7.86 -5.52 -37.00
CA SER A 147 -6.67 -6.20 -36.51
C SER A 147 -6.90 -6.96 -35.20
N GLU A 148 -6.14 -8.04 -34.99
CA GLU A 148 -6.14 -8.77 -33.72
C GLU A 148 -5.68 -7.90 -32.53
N THR A 149 -4.87 -6.87 -32.74
CA THR A 149 -4.44 -5.93 -31.67
C THR A 149 -5.60 -5.25 -30.95
N ALA A 150 -6.74 -5.08 -31.64
CA ALA A 150 -7.93 -4.52 -31.02
C ALA A 150 -8.48 -5.44 -29.91
N GLN A 151 -8.29 -6.75 -30.02
CA GLN A 151 -8.76 -7.73 -29.03
C GLN A 151 -7.98 -7.63 -27.71
N TYR A 152 -6.69 -7.26 -27.76
CA TYR A 152 -5.87 -7.09 -26.57
C TYR A 152 -6.48 -6.03 -25.64
N LYS A 153 -6.94 -4.91 -26.22
CA LYS A 153 -7.59 -3.82 -25.50
C LYS A 153 -8.88 -4.28 -24.84
N VAL A 154 -9.69 -5.11 -25.52
CA VAL A 154 -10.94 -5.64 -24.95
C VAL A 154 -10.65 -6.51 -23.74
N ILE A 155 -9.71 -7.45 -23.87
CA ILE A 155 -9.35 -8.36 -22.78
C ILE A 155 -8.77 -7.61 -21.58
N ILE A 156 -7.88 -6.64 -21.81
CA ILE A 156 -7.31 -5.82 -20.73
C ILE A 156 -8.39 -5.00 -20.02
N GLN A 157 -9.32 -4.38 -20.75
CA GLN A 157 -10.44 -3.65 -20.13
C GLN A 157 -11.38 -4.59 -19.38
N LEU A 158 -11.60 -5.82 -19.89
CA LEU A 158 -12.43 -6.83 -19.23
C LEU A 158 -11.80 -7.29 -17.91
N ILE A 159 -10.49 -7.58 -17.91
CA ILE A 159 -9.72 -7.95 -16.71
C ILE A 159 -9.79 -6.83 -15.67
N LYS A 160 -9.56 -5.57 -16.10
CA LYS A 160 -9.65 -4.39 -15.22
C LYS A 160 -11.05 -4.16 -14.67
N ALA A 161 -12.10 -4.45 -15.45
CA ALA A 161 -13.49 -4.29 -15.00
C ALA A 161 -13.83 -5.17 -13.79
N PHE A 162 -13.13 -6.29 -13.61
CA PHE A 162 -13.29 -7.20 -12.46
C PHE A 162 -12.18 -7.09 -11.40
N ASN A 163 -11.29 -6.09 -11.50
CA ASN A 163 -10.16 -5.90 -10.59
C ASN A 163 -9.22 -7.12 -10.49
N TRP A 164 -9.08 -7.87 -11.58
CA TRP A 164 -8.14 -8.98 -11.68
C TRP A 164 -6.74 -8.46 -12.05
N ASN A 165 -5.70 -9.00 -11.42
CA ASN A 165 -4.31 -8.64 -11.73
C ASN A 165 -3.38 -9.84 -11.90
N TRP A 166 -3.89 -11.07 -11.81
CA TRP A 166 -3.12 -12.30 -11.90
C TRP A 166 -3.80 -13.27 -12.87
N VAL A 167 -3.21 -13.49 -14.03
CA VAL A 167 -3.82 -14.29 -15.10
C VAL A 167 -2.86 -15.35 -15.65
N GLY A 168 -3.41 -16.44 -16.14
CA GLY A 168 -2.71 -17.43 -16.97
C GLY A 168 -2.94 -17.20 -18.46
N MET A 169 -2.04 -17.68 -19.32
CA MET A 169 -2.24 -17.61 -20.77
C MET A 169 -1.80 -18.89 -21.48
N ILE A 170 -2.66 -19.37 -22.38
CA ILE A 170 -2.45 -20.55 -23.23
C ILE A 170 -2.61 -20.16 -24.69
N PHE A 171 -1.69 -20.60 -25.54
CA PHE A 171 -1.72 -20.25 -26.96
C PHE A 171 -1.30 -21.40 -27.89
N SER A 172 -1.77 -21.38 -29.15
CA SER A 172 -1.40 -22.41 -30.13
C SER A 172 -0.04 -22.17 -30.79
N ASP A 173 0.57 -23.25 -31.28
CA ASP A 173 1.94 -23.32 -31.80
C ASP A 173 2.21 -22.68 -33.16
N ASP A 174 1.24 -21.98 -33.74
CA ASP A 174 1.41 -21.32 -35.04
C ASP A 174 2.28 -20.07 -34.91
N GLU A 175 3.18 -19.83 -35.85
CA GLU A 175 4.12 -18.69 -35.83
C GLU A 175 3.40 -17.33 -35.68
N SER A 176 2.28 -17.16 -36.39
CA SER A 176 1.44 -15.95 -36.27
C SER A 176 0.78 -15.82 -34.89
N HIS A 177 0.30 -16.92 -34.31
CA HIS A 177 -0.34 -16.90 -32.99
C HIS A 177 0.69 -16.74 -31.87
N GLN A 178 1.89 -17.29 -32.00
CA GLN A 178 2.97 -17.12 -31.05
C GLN A 178 3.35 -15.64 -30.92
N LYS A 179 3.64 -14.98 -32.05
CA LYS A 179 3.99 -13.56 -32.04
C LYS A 179 2.87 -12.70 -31.43
N ALA A 180 1.63 -12.92 -31.87
CA ALA A 180 0.47 -12.21 -31.34
C ALA A 180 0.27 -12.44 -29.83
N SER A 181 0.58 -13.65 -29.33
CA SER A 181 0.47 -13.98 -27.91
C SER A 181 1.56 -13.32 -27.07
N GLU A 182 2.78 -13.21 -27.60
CA GLU A 182 3.88 -12.47 -26.98
C GLU A 182 3.56 -10.97 -26.92
N ASP A 183 3.07 -10.39 -28.02
CA ASP A 183 2.64 -8.99 -28.08
C ASP A 183 1.51 -8.70 -27.07
N MET A 184 0.51 -9.58 -27.01
CA MET A 184 -0.59 -9.49 -26.04
C MET A 184 -0.10 -9.60 -24.59
N LYS A 185 0.80 -10.55 -24.30
CA LYS A 185 1.40 -10.71 -22.97
C LYS A 185 2.10 -9.42 -22.54
N ASN A 186 2.89 -8.82 -23.42
CA ASN A 186 3.59 -7.56 -23.13
C ASN A 186 2.60 -6.43 -22.87
N GLU A 187 1.53 -6.33 -23.66
CA GLU A 187 0.49 -5.30 -23.48
C GLU A 187 -0.27 -5.47 -22.15
N ILE A 188 -0.52 -6.71 -21.72
CA ILE A 188 -1.11 -7.04 -20.40
C ILE A 188 -0.20 -6.55 -19.27
N ILE A 189 1.10 -6.86 -19.36
CA ILE A 189 2.11 -6.46 -18.36
C ILE A 189 2.24 -4.94 -18.28
N ASN A 190 2.30 -4.26 -19.43
CA ASN A 190 2.36 -2.80 -19.50
C ASN A 190 1.14 -2.12 -18.87
N ASN A 191 0.02 -2.84 -18.73
CA ASN A 191 -1.21 -2.36 -18.13
C ASN A 191 -1.36 -2.69 -16.64
N GLY A 192 -0.29 -3.18 -15.99
CA GLY A 192 -0.25 -3.46 -14.55
C GLY A 192 -0.84 -4.81 -14.15
N ILE A 193 -0.98 -5.74 -15.09
CA ILE A 193 -1.51 -7.09 -14.87
C ILE A 193 -0.36 -8.09 -15.03
N CYS A 194 -0.26 -9.07 -14.14
CA CYS A 194 0.79 -10.07 -14.16
C CYS A 194 0.33 -11.37 -14.80
N VAL A 195 1.25 -12.04 -15.50
CA VAL A 195 1.01 -13.31 -16.19
C VAL A 195 1.78 -14.40 -15.45
N GLU A 196 1.06 -15.28 -14.74
CA GLU A 196 1.65 -16.36 -13.93
C GLU A 196 2.39 -17.37 -14.82
N PHE A 197 1.69 -17.84 -15.85
CA PHE A 197 2.21 -18.81 -16.80
C PHE A 197 1.82 -18.45 -18.23
N PHE A 198 2.67 -18.83 -19.17
CA PHE A 198 2.51 -18.60 -20.60
C PHE A 198 2.87 -19.89 -21.34
N VAL A 199 1.86 -20.72 -21.64
CA VAL A 199 2.05 -22.09 -22.11
C VAL A 199 1.62 -22.25 -23.56
N ARG A 200 2.48 -22.91 -24.35
CA ARG A 200 2.23 -23.28 -25.74
C ARG A 200 1.58 -24.66 -25.82
N ILE A 201 0.54 -24.79 -26.64
CA ILE A 201 -0.09 -26.06 -27.01
C ILE A 201 -0.05 -26.28 -28.53
N GLY A 202 0.16 -27.52 -28.97
CA GLY A 202 0.35 -27.83 -30.39
C GLY A 202 -0.48 -28.98 -30.89
N GLU A 203 -0.95 -28.90 -32.13
CA GLU A 203 -1.73 -29.98 -32.76
C GLU A 203 -0.93 -31.28 -32.86
N THR A 204 0.37 -31.16 -33.19
CA THR A 204 1.30 -32.28 -33.40
C THR A 204 2.06 -32.69 -32.15
N ASP A 205 1.87 -31.99 -31.02
CA ASP A 205 2.52 -32.29 -29.74
C ASP A 205 1.49 -32.57 -28.64
N PRO A 206 0.97 -33.80 -28.54
CA PRO A 206 -0.01 -34.14 -27.51
C PRO A 206 0.51 -34.00 -26.07
N LYS A 207 1.83 -34.04 -25.86
CA LYS A 207 2.43 -33.89 -24.53
C LYS A 207 2.26 -32.47 -24.00
N SER A 208 2.22 -31.48 -24.89
CA SER A 208 1.97 -30.07 -24.54
C SER A 208 0.65 -29.87 -23.80
N TYR A 209 -0.40 -30.65 -24.11
CA TYR A 209 -1.68 -30.58 -23.41
C TYR A 209 -1.56 -31.05 -21.95
N GLY A 210 -0.80 -32.13 -21.70
CA GLY A 210 -0.54 -32.64 -20.35
C GLY A 210 0.23 -31.63 -19.49
N PHE A 211 1.25 -30.98 -20.08
CA PHE A 211 2.00 -29.93 -19.41
C PHE A 211 1.14 -28.70 -19.08
N ALA A 212 0.27 -28.28 -20.01
CA ALA A 212 -0.67 -27.19 -19.78
C ALA A 212 -1.66 -27.52 -18.64
N LEU A 213 -2.15 -28.76 -18.59
CA LEU A 213 -3.02 -29.25 -17.52
C LEU A 213 -2.34 -29.25 -16.15
N GLU A 214 -1.10 -29.73 -16.08
CA GLU A 214 -0.33 -29.74 -14.84
C GLU A 214 -0.05 -28.32 -14.35
N THR A 215 0.31 -27.42 -15.26
CA THR A 215 0.48 -25.98 -14.97
C THR A 215 -0.80 -25.37 -14.41
N LEU A 216 -1.96 -25.66 -15.02
CA LEU A 216 -3.26 -25.16 -14.55
C LEU A 216 -3.63 -25.69 -13.16
N ARG A 217 -3.26 -26.93 -12.83
CA ARG A 217 -3.53 -27.52 -11.51
C ARG A 217 -2.64 -26.95 -10.41
N GLN A 218 -1.44 -26.51 -10.74
CA GLN A 218 -0.48 -25.91 -9.80
C GLN A 218 -0.65 -24.40 -9.67
N SER A 219 -1.32 -23.76 -10.63
CA SER A 219 -1.53 -22.32 -10.67
C SER A 219 -2.63 -21.87 -9.71
N ASN A 220 -2.45 -20.68 -9.14
CA ASN A 220 -3.48 -19.99 -8.35
C ASN A 220 -4.29 -18.97 -9.16
N ALA A 221 -4.03 -18.83 -10.47
CA ALA A 221 -4.79 -17.96 -11.35
C ALA A 221 -6.15 -18.58 -11.67
N SER A 222 -7.22 -17.89 -11.28
CA SER A 222 -8.60 -18.27 -11.63
C SER A 222 -9.01 -17.80 -13.01
N VAL A 223 -8.22 -16.94 -13.67
CA VAL A 223 -8.54 -16.39 -15.00
C VAL A 223 -7.47 -16.80 -15.99
N VAL A 224 -7.89 -17.43 -17.08
CA VAL A 224 -6.98 -17.94 -18.12
C VAL A 224 -7.39 -17.44 -19.49
N ILE A 225 -6.46 -16.77 -20.16
CA ILE A 225 -6.61 -16.26 -21.51
C ILE A 225 -6.22 -17.35 -22.52
N VAL A 226 -7.07 -17.58 -23.50
CA VAL A 226 -6.83 -18.59 -24.54
C VAL A 226 -6.78 -17.94 -25.92
N TYR A 227 -5.60 -18.05 -26.55
CA TYR A 227 -5.34 -17.59 -27.91
C TYR A 227 -4.95 -18.76 -28.82
N SER A 228 -5.93 -19.46 -29.37
CA SER A 228 -5.70 -20.75 -30.05
C SER A 228 -6.56 -20.93 -31.29
N ARG A 229 -6.07 -21.74 -32.24
CA ARG A 229 -6.91 -22.28 -33.32
C ARG A 229 -8.06 -23.10 -32.74
N THR A 230 -9.20 -23.05 -33.41
CA THR A 230 -10.39 -23.81 -33.02
C THR A 230 -10.11 -25.30 -32.80
N VAL A 231 -9.36 -25.93 -33.70
CA VAL A 231 -9.07 -27.38 -33.64
C VAL A 231 -8.17 -27.71 -32.45
N VAL A 232 -7.13 -26.90 -32.20
CA VAL A 232 -6.18 -27.11 -31.11
C VAL A 232 -6.85 -26.90 -29.76
N PHE A 233 -7.69 -25.87 -29.63
CA PHE A 233 -8.50 -25.69 -28.43
C PHE A 233 -9.49 -26.82 -28.20
N LEU A 234 -10.17 -27.30 -29.24
CA LEU A 234 -11.09 -28.43 -29.11
C LEU A 234 -10.37 -29.70 -28.65
N MET A 235 -9.19 -29.97 -29.19
CA MET A 235 -8.33 -31.05 -28.72
C MET A 235 -8.00 -30.84 -27.23
N PHE A 236 -7.53 -29.66 -26.86
CA PHE A 236 -7.23 -29.32 -25.47
C PHE A 236 -8.43 -29.53 -24.55
N VAL A 237 -9.63 -29.06 -24.91
CA VAL A 237 -10.87 -29.25 -24.15
C VAL A 237 -11.26 -30.72 -23.99
N LEU A 238 -10.98 -31.58 -24.98
CA LEU A 238 -11.24 -33.01 -24.85
C LEU A 238 -10.28 -33.71 -23.87
N PHE A 239 -9.05 -33.22 -23.76
CA PHE A 239 -8.07 -33.65 -22.76
C PHE A 239 -8.34 -33.03 -21.39
N PHE A 240 -9.04 -31.90 -21.35
CA PHE A 240 -9.42 -31.17 -20.15
C PHE A 240 -10.62 -31.84 -19.48
N LYS A 241 -10.37 -32.46 -18.32
CA LYS A 241 -11.38 -32.99 -17.40
C LYS A 241 -10.91 -32.81 -15.96
N ASN A 242 -11.82 -32.35 -15.10
CA ASN A 242 -11.72 -32.21 -13.65
C ASN A 242 -10.98 -30.96 -13.13
N SER A 243 -11.03 -29.83 -13.82
CA SER A 243 -10.49 -28.56 -13.32
C SER A 243 -11.61 -27.58 -13.03
N THR A 244 -11.86 -27.31 -11.76
CA THR A 244 -13.13 -26.76 -11.28
C THR A 244 -13.10 -25.29 -10.88
N ASN A 245 -12.10 -24.46 -11.18
CA ASN A 245 -12.10 -23.05 -10.71
C ASN A 245 -11.44 -22.07 -11.70
N VAL A 246 -11.72 -22.20 -12.99
CA VAL A 246 -11.13 -21.33 -14.04
C VAL A 246 -12.22 -20.62 -14.84
N VAL A 247 -12.06 -19.31 -14.99
CA VAL A 247 -12.76 -18.46 -15.95
C VAL A 247 -11.90 -18.35 -17.20
N TRP A 248 -12.44 -18.84 -18.32
CA TRP A 248 -11.76 -18.77 -19.60
C TRP A 248 -12.11 -17.46 -20.31
N LEU A 249 -11.08 -16.76 -20.80
CA LEU A 249 -11.22 -15.62 -21.71
C LEU A 249 -10.84 -16.08 -23.13
N MET A 250 -11.84 -16.40 -23.94
CA MET A 250 -11.66 -16.99 -25.28
C MET A 250 -11.77 -15.94 -26.38
N LEU A 251 -10.73 -15.83 -27.21
CA LEU A 251 -10.64 -14.86 -28.30
C LEU A 251 -11.21 -15.37 -29.63
N SER A 252 -11.46 -14.44 -30.56
CA SER A 252 -12.34 -14.56 -31.73
C SER A 252 -12.15 -15.79 -32.67
N PRO A 253 -10.95 -16.36 -32.93
CA PRO A 253 -10.86 -17.58 -33.76
C PRO A 253 -11.63 -18.77 -33.18
N LEU A 254 -11.92 -18.75 -31.88
CA LEU A 254 -12.64 -19.79 -31.14
C LEU A 254 -14.15 -19.57 -31.12
N SER A 255 -14.60 -18.35 -31.42
CA SER A 255 -16.00 -17.92 -31.33
C SER A 255 -16.92 -18.43 -32.44
N THR A 256 -16.37 -19.17 -33.41
CA THR A 256 -17.13 -19.86 -34.46
C THR A 256 -17.59 -21.27 -34.07
N THR A 257 -17.33 -21.69 -32.83
CA THR A 257 -17.66 -23.03 -32.33
C THR A 257 -19.11 -23.14 -31.84
N SER A 258 -19.83 -24.16 -32.29
CA SER A 258 -21.16 -24.55 -31.79
C SER A 258 -21.19 -24.60 -30.26
N GLU A 259 -22.26 -24.10 -29.64
CA GLU A 259 -22.49 -24.12 -28.18
C GLU A 259 -22.31 -25.53 -27.58
N LYS A 260 -22.63 -26.57 -28.35
CA LYS A 260 -22.41 -27.99 -28.02
C LYS A 260 -20.96 -28.41 -27.72
N LEU A 261 -19.98 -27.51 -27.86
CA LEU A 261 -18.57 -27.78 -27.61
C LEU A 261 -18.13 -27.33 -26.21
N PHE A 262 -18.96 -26.57 -25.49
CA PHE A 262 -18.69 -26.19 -24.12
C PHE A 262 -19.18 -27.28 -23.16
N ASN A 263 -18.27 -27.74 -22.31
CA ASN A 263 -18.60 -28.58 -21.16
C ASN A 263 -18.73 -27.72 -19.89
N TYR A 264 -19.15 -28.33 -18.79
CA TYR A 264 -19.34 -27.66 -17.48
C TYR A 264 -18.13 -26.85 -17.01
N GLU A 265 -16.91 -27.20 -17.42
CA GLU A 265 -15.67 -26.49 -17.08
C GLU A 265 -15.52 -25.10 -17.71
N HIS A 266 -16.40 -24.75 -18.67
CA HIS A 266 -16.47 -23.41 -19.27
C HIS A 266 -17.60 -22.57 -18.69
N ASN A 267 -18.30 -23.08 -17.67
CA ASN A 267 -19.40 -22.35 -17.04
C ASN A 267 -18.88 -21.04 -16.41
N GLY A 268 -19.56 -19.94 -16.67
CA GLY A 268 -19.16 -18.60 -16.22
C GLY A 268 -17.99 -17.98 -16.99
N SER A 269 -17.57 -18.58 -18.10
CA SER A 269 -16.48 -18.06 -18.95
C SER A 269 -16.95 -17.02 -19.96
N PHE A 270 -16.01 -16.30 -20.56
CA PHE A 270 -16.29 -15.29 -21.58
C PHE A 270 -15.74 -15.67 -22.96
N VAL A 271 -16.54 -15.38 -23.97
CA VAL A 271 -16.13 -15.40 -25.37
C VAL A 271 -16.22 -13.97 -25.88
N VAL A 272 -15.17 -13.50 -26.57
CA VAL A 272 -15.09 -12.17 -27.16
C VAL A 272 -15.12 -12.28 -28.69
N PRO A 273 -16.29 -12.52 -29.29
CA PRO A 273 -16.44 -12.54 -30.73
C PRO A 273 -16.47 -11.15 -31.35
N PHE A 274 -16.23 -11.08 -32.66
CA PHE A 274 -16.64 -9.93 -33.46
C PHE A 274 -18.17 -9.71 -33.37
N HIS A 275 -18.60 -8.46 -33.54
CA HIS A 275 -20.01 -8.12 -33.61
C HIS A 275 -20.76 -8.95 -34.67
N GLN A 276 -21.97 -9.39 -34.33
CA GLN A 276 -22.89 -9.96 -35.31
C GLN A 276 -24.00 -8.98 -35.66
N GLY A 277 -23.94 -8.40 -36.86
CA GLY A 277 -25.09 -7.69 -37.42
C GLY A 277 -26.16 -8.64 -37.99
N ASN A 278 -27.35 -8.10 -38.24
CA ASN A 278 -28.47 -8.86 -38.81
C ASN A 278 -28.41 -8.85 -40.35
N ILE A 279 -28.78 -9.98 -40.98
CA ILE A 279 -28.89 -10.11 -42.44
C ILE A 279 -30.34 -10.54 -42.76
N PRO A 280 -31.26 -9.57 -42.94
CA PRO A 280 -32.66 -9.86 -43.22
C PRO A 280 -32.81 -10.79 -44.43
N GLY A 281 -33.72 -11.76 -44.36
CA GLY A 281 -34.01 -12.68 -45.46
C GLY A 281 -32.97 -13.77 -45.76
N LEU A 282 -31.76 -13.72 -45.19
CA LEU A 282 -30.73 -14.73 -45.43
C LEU A 282 -31.17 -16.13 -44.97
N ARG A 283 -31.89 -16.23 -43.84
CA ARG A 283 -32.42 -17.50 -43.33
C ARG A 283 -33.25 -18.22 -44.38
N ASP A 284 -34.24 -17.51 -44.91
CA ASP A 284 -35.16 -18.03 -45.93
C ASP A 284 -34.41 -18.37 -47.22
N PHE A 285 -33.41 -17.57 -47.58
CA PHE A 285 -32.56 -17.83 -48.75
C PHE A 285 -31.78 -19.14 -48.59
N LEU A 286 -31.15 -19.37 -47.44
CA LEU A 286 -30.36 -20.58 -47.17
C LEU A 286 -31.25 -21.82 -47.16
N TYR A 287 -32.42 -21.77 -46.53
CA TYR A 287 -33.34 -22.91 -46.50
C TYR A 287 -33.96 -23.24 -47.87
N LYS A 288 -34.13 -22.24 -48.74
CA LYS A 288 -34.57 -22.44 -50.13
C LYS A 288 -33.43 -22.81 -51.09
N THR A 289 -32.21 -22.99 -50.62
CA THR A 289 -31.07 -23.42 -51.44
C THR A 289 -31.14 -24.92 -51.67
N ASN A 290 -31.02 -25.36 -52.92
CA ASN A 290 -30.96 -26.76 -53.31
C ASN A 290 -30.25 -26.93 -54.67
N PRO A 291 -29.83 -28.16 -55.05
CA PRO A 291 -29.17 -28.43 -56.32
C PRO A 291 -30.02 -28.05 -57.53
N SER A 292 -31.36 -28.15 -57.45
CA SER A 292 -32.25 -27.79 -58.55
C SER A 292 -32.28 -26.27 -58.81
N ARG A 293 -32.10 -25.45 -57.77
CA ARG A 293 -31.98 -23.98 -57.85
C ARG A 293 -30.61 -23.55 -58.39
N PHE A 294 -29.56 -24.32 -58.07
CA PHE A 294 -28.19 -24.09 -58.53
C PHE A 294 -27.64 -25.29 -59.33
N PRO A 295 -28.25 -25.67 -60.47
CA PRO A 295 -27.95 -26.93 -61.17
C PRO A 295 -26.58 -26.96 -61.86
N LYS A 296 -25.89 -25.81 -61.90
CA LYS A 296 -24.52 -25.66 -62.42
C LYS A 296 -23.53 -25.28 -61.33
N ASP A 297 -23.94 -25.27 -60.06
CA ASP A 297 -23.06 -25.03 -58.94
C ASP A 297 -22.52 -26.35 -58.37
N PRO A 298 -21.25 -26.65 -58.63
CA PRO A 298 -20.63 -27.86 -58.13
C PRO A 298 -20.41 -27.84 -56.61
N PHE A 299 -20.35 -26.67 -55.96
CA PHE A 299 -20.23 -26.58 -54.50
C PHE A 299 -21.53 -27.06 -53.82
N THR A 300 -22.68 -26.52 -54.23
CA THR A 300 -24.01 -27.00 -53.81
C THR A 300 -24.14 -28.50 -54.04
N THR A 301 -23.78 -28.98 -55.22
CA THR A 301 -23.89 -30.41 -55.57
C THR A 301 -23.09 -31.30 -54.62
N ALA A 302 -21.84 -30.93 -54.31
CA ALA A 302 -20.99 -31.71 -53.42
C ALA A 302 -21.46 -31.66 -51.96
N VAL A 303 -22.00 -30.53 -51.51
CA VAL A 303 -22.60 -30.43 -50.18
C VAL A 303 -23.79 -31.38 -50.06
N TRP A 304 -24.68 -31.44 -51.07
CA TRP A 304 -25.81 -32.37 -51.04
C TRP A 304 -25.37 -33.84 -51.11
N LEU A 305 -24.38 -34.15 -51.93
CA LEU A 305 -23.79 -35.48 -51.98
C LEU A 305 -23.21 -35.91 -50.62
N LYS A 306 -22.52 -34.99 -49.93
CA LYS A 306 -21.81 -35.29 -48.68
C LYS A 306 -22.72 -35.28 -47.45
N VAL A 307 -23.67 -34.35 -47.37
CA VAL A 307 -24.56 -34.16 -46.22
C VAL A 307 -25.77 -35.07 -46.28
N PHE A 308 -26.42 -35.18 -47.44
CA PHE A 308 -27.67 -35.94 -47.61
C PHE A 308 -27.49 -37.29 -48.33
N GLY A 309 -26.29 -37.56 -48.88
CA GLY A 309 -26.03 -38.80 -49.62
C GLY A 309 -26.79 -38.89 -50.93
N CYS A 310 -27.15 -37.76 -51.54
CA CYS A 310 -28.03 -37.70 -52.69
C CYS A 310 -27.49 -36.83 -53.84
N TYR A 311 -27.99 -37.05 -55.05
CA TYR A 311 -27.64 -36.27 -56.24
C TYR A 311 -28.88 -35.80 -57.03
N GLU A 312 -28.71 -34.74 -57.81
CA GLU A 312 -29.73 -34.26 -58.75
C GLU A 312 -29.65 -35.07 -60.06
N PRO A 313 -30.77 -35.53 -60.65
CA PRO A 313 -30.78 -36.36 -61.85
C PRO A 313 -30.01 -35.76 -63.04
N ALA A 314 -29.97 -34.43 -63.14
CA ALA A 314 -29.25 -33.69 -64.19
C ALA A 314 -27.70 -33.80 -64.09
N LEU A 315 -27.16 -34.29 -62.96
CA LEU A 315 -25.74 -34.30 -62.62
C LEU A 315 -25.19 -35.70 -62.31
N LYS A 316 -25.85 -36.74 -62.85
CA LYS A 316 -25.62 -38.17 -62.55
C LYS A 316 -24.12 -38.51 -62.45
N PRO A 317 -23.60 -38.80 -61.24
CA PRO A 317 -22.20 -39.20 -61.07
C PRO A 317 -21.99 -40.63 -61.61
N SER A 318 -20.80 -40.90 -62.13
CA SER A 318 -20.41 -42.18 -62.74
C SER A 318 -20.25 -43.35 -61.75
N PHE A 319 -20.53 -43.15 -60.46
CA PHE A 319 -20.40 -44.16 -59.41
C PHE A 319 -21.75 -44.53 -58.80
N GLU A 320 -22.07 -45.82 -58.88
CA GLU A 320 -23.32 -46.44 -58.41
C GLU A 320 -23.32 -46.61 -56.88
N SER A 321 -23.98 -45.70 -56.14
CA SER A 321 -24.52 -45.96 -54.78
C SER A 321 -25.35 -44.82 -54.15
N TYR A 322 -25.49 -43.64 -54.78
CA TYR A 322 -26.23 -42.51 -54.20
C TYR A 322 -27.70 -42.50 -54.62
N ARG A 323 -28.60 -41.97 -53.78
CA ARG A 323 -30.03 -41.80 -54.10
C ARG A 323 -30.30 -40.47 -54.81
N VAL A 324 -31.45 -40.35 -55.48
CA VAL A 324 -31.92 -39.05 -55.97
C VAL A 324 -32.34 -38.18 -54.77
N CYS A 325 -32.02 -36.89 -54.79
CA CYS A 325 -32.47 -35.96 -53.74
C CYS A 325 -33.99 -35.77 -53.79
N ASN A 326 -34.63 -35.85 -52.62
CA ASN A 326 -36.07 -35.62 -52.46
C ASN A 326 -36.35 -34.17 -52.04
N ALA A 327 -37.61 -33.74 -52.16
CA ALA A 327 -38.03 -32.40 -51.71
C ALA A 327 -37.84 -32.16 -50.20
N ASN A 328 -37.76 -33.23 -49.40
CA ASN A 328 -37.50 -33.13 -47.95
C ASN A 328 -36.02 -32.91 -47.60
N ASP A 329 -35.08 -33.12 -48.54
CA ASP A 329 -33.63 -32.97 -48.30
C ASP A 329 -33.23 -31.47 -48.30
N THR A 330 -33.62 -30.78 -47.24
CA THR A 330 -33.46 -29.34 -47.07
C THR A 330 -32.38 -29.00 -46.05
N LEU A 331 -31.72 -27.85 -46.23
CA LEU A 331 -30.77 -27.32 -45.25
C LEU A 331 -31.44 -26.93 -43.91
N GLU A 332 -32.76 -26.76 -43.91
CA GLU A 332 -33.55 -26.53 -42.70
C GLU A 332 -33.54 -27.76 -41.78
N GLN A 333 -33.79 -28.96 -42.32
CA GLN A 333 -33.75 -30.21 -41.56
C GLN A 333 -32.37 -30.48 -40.95
N TYR A 334 -31.30 -30.00 -41.60
CA TYR A 334 -29.94 -30.12 -41.09
C TYR A 334 -29.58 -29.05 -40.02
N GLY A 335 -30.43 -28.05 -39.79
CA GLY A 335 -30.12 -26.95 -38.88
C GLY A 335 -29.00 -26.05 -39.41
N PHE A 336 -28.88 -25.87 -40.72
CA PHE A 336 -27.78 -25.11 -41.35
C PHE A 336 -27.76 -23.62 -40.95
N TYR A 337 -28.91 -23.10 -40.49
CA TYR A 337 -29.06 -21.75 -39.94
C TYR A 337 -28.83 -21.65 -38.41
N GLU A 338 -28.59 -22.75 -37.69
CA GLU A 338 -28.48 -22.72 -36.22
C GLU A 338 -27.03 -22.56 -35.73
N GLY A 339 -26.16 -21.94 -36.54
CA GLY A 339 -24.74 -21.75 -36.25
C GLY A 339 -24.31 -20.29 -36.16
N TYR A 340 -23.08 -20.03 -35.72
CA TYR A 340 -22.51 -18.68 -35.65
C TYR A 340 -22.32 -18.06 -37.05
N PHE A 341 -22.98 -16.91 -37.33
CA PHE A 341 -22.99 -16.21 -38.64
C PHE A 341 -22.00 -15.05 -38.75
N ARG A 342 -21.14 -14.83 -37.76
CA ARG A 342 -20.29 -13.63 -37.69
C ARG A 342 -19.40 -13.44 -38.91
N SER A 343 -18.60 -14.44 -39.28
CA SER A 343 -17.80 -14.37 -40.51
C SER A 343 -18.65 -14.29 -41.79
N THR A 344 -19.90 -14.79 -41.75
CA THR A 344 -20.85 -14.70 -42.86
C THR A 344 -21.34 -13.26 -43.05
N TYR A 345 -21.57 -12.54 -41.95
CA TYR A 345 -21.90 -11.11 -41.96
C TYR A 345 -20.75 -10.29 -42.55
N TYR A 346 -19.50 -10.50 -42.12
CA TYR A 346 -18.37 -9.75 -42.68
C TYR A 346 -18.11 -10.03 -44.17
N MET A 347 -18.45 -11.23 -44.65
CA MET A 347 -18.47 -11.54 -46.09
C MET A 347 -19.56 -10.74 -46.82
N TYR A 348 -20.78 -10.74 -46.28
CA TYR A 348 -21.90 -9.93 -46.81
C TYR A 348 -21.52 -8.44 -46.90
N ILE A 349 -20.93 -7.88 -45.83
CA ILE A 349 -20.45 -6.50 -45.79
C ILE A 349 -19.32 -6.26 -46.81
N ALA A 350 -18.42 -7.21 -47.03
CA ALA A 350 -17.34 -7.05 -48.00
C ALA A 350 -17.86 -6.91 -49.44
N VAL A 351 -18.92 -7.64 -49.79
CA VAL A 351 -19.61 -7.50 -51.08
C VAL A 351 -20.27 -6.12 -51.20
N TYR A 352 -21.01 -5.71 -50.17
CA TYR A 352 -21.65 -4.39 -50.13
C TYR A 352 -20.63 -3.24 -50.21
N ALA A 353 -19.50 -3.35 -49.51
CA ALA A 353 -18.43 -2.35 -49.55
C ALA A 353 -17.90 -2.13 -50.99
N VAL A 354 -17.67 -3.22 -51.73
CA VAL A 354 -17.25 -3.14 -53.14
C VAL A 354 -18.37 -2.56 -54.01
N ALA A 355 -19.62 -2.98 -53.80
CA ALA A 355 -20.76 -2.48 -54.57
C ALA A 355 -21.02 -0.98 -54.35
N HIS A 356 -20.94 -0.49 -53.12
CA HIS A 356 -21.06 0.93 -52.79
C HIS A 356 -19.90 1.74 -53.37
N ALA A 357 -18.67 1.23 -53.32
CA ALA A 357 -17.54 1.89 -53.96
C ALA A 357 -17.69 1.97 -55.48
N LEU A 358 -18.20 0.90 -56.12
CA LEU A 358 -18.52 0.90 -57.54
C LEU A 358 -19.63 1.89 -57.85
N HIS A 359 -20.69 1.94 -57.03
CA HIS A 359 -21.80 2.87 -57.21
C HIS A 359 -21.31 4.31 -57.15
N ALA A 360 -20.55 4.68 -56.11
CA ALA A 360 -19.95 6.00 -55.96
C ALA A 360 -19.06 6.37 -57.17
N MET A 361 -18.27 5.41 -57.67
CA MET A 361 -17.43 5.60 -58.85
C MET A 361 -18.24 5.87 -60.12
N TYR A 362 -19.38 5.18 -60.31
CA TYR A 362 -20.24 5.40 -61.47
C TYR A 362 -21.02 6.73 -61.35
N THR A 363 -21.49 7.09 -60.16
CA THR A 363 -22.23 8.34 -59.93
C THR A 363 -21.34 9.58 -60.06
N ASP A 364 -20.10 9.53 -59.56
CA ASP A 364 -19.15 10.65 -59.68
C ASP A 364 -18.80 10.95 -61.15
N LYS A 365 -18.82 9.93 -62.01
CA LYS A 365 -18.61 10.09 -63.47
C LYS A 365 -19.85 10.63 -64.20
N THR A 366 -21.06 10.38 -63.71
CA THR A 366 -22.29 10.92 -64.34
C THR A 366 -22.43 12.44 -64.18
N SER A 367 -21.74 13.04 -63.19
CA SER A 367 -21.68 14.50 -62.99
C SER A 367 -20.71 15.22 -63.94
N GLY A 368 -19.96 14.49 -64.78
CA GLY A 368 -18.97 15.05 -65.70
C GLY A 368 -18.64 14.14 -66.89
N GLY A 369 -19.57 14.00 -67.84
CA GLY A 369 -19.30 13.65 -69.24
C GLY A 369 -18.95 12.19 -69.61
N ASN A 370 -19.86 11.57 -70.37
CA ASN A 370 -19.76 10.37 -71.22
C ASN A 370 -19.26 9.03 -70.63
N ILE A 371 -20.17 8.04 -70.67
CA ILE A 371 -19.96 6.61 -70.44
C ILE A 371 -19.02 6.07 -71.53
N LEU A 372 -17.75 5.82 -71.20
CA LEU A 372 -16.75 5.31 -72.15
C LEU A 372 -16.92 3.80 -72.41
N HIS A 373 -17.19 3.49 -73.68
CA HIS A 373 -16.97 2.19 -74.29
C HIS A 373 -15.48 1.77 -74.16
N SER A 374 -15.27 0.57 -73.62
CA SER A 374 -14.16 -0.37 -73.88
C SER A 374 -12.92 0.16 -74.63
N ASP A 375 -11.93 0.66 -73.90
CA ASP A 375 -10.54 0.71 -74.38
C ASP A 375 -9.55 0.26 -73.27
N LYS A 376 -8.42 -0.35 -73.65
CA LYS A 376 -7.50 -1.08 -72.75
C LYS A 376 -6.82 -0.19 -71.69
N THR A 377 -6.68 1.11 -71.94
CA THR A 377 -6.19 2.14 -71.01
C THR A 377 -7.22 2.55 -69.94
N ALA A 378 -8.51 2.26 -70.16
CA ALA A 378 -9.57 2.55 -69.19
C ALA A 378 -9.55 1.62 -67.97
N ASN A 379 -8.99 0.40 -68.09
CA ASN A 379 -9.00 -0.60 -67.03
C ASN A 379 -8.07 -0.26 -65.85
N TYR A 380 -6.87 0.28 -66.10
CA TYR A 380 -5.96 0.70 -65.02
C TYR A 380 -6.53 1.90 -64.25
N HIS A 381 -7.09 2.88 -64.98
CA HIS A 381 -7.79 4.02 -64.39
C HIS A 381 -8.99 3.61 -63.53
N MET A 382 -9.73 2.57 -63.93
CA MET A 382 -10.88 2.06 -63.17
C MET A 382 -10.47 1.47 -61.81
N GLN A 383 -9.37 0.71 -61.75
CA GLN A 383 -8.91 0.10 -60.50
C GLN A 383 -8.43 1.15 -59.49
N THR A 384 -7.64 2.13 -59.94
CA THR A 384 -7.16 3.22 -59.08
C THR A 384 -8.31 4.11 -58.59
N GLN A 385 -9.29 4.40 -59.46
CA GLN A 385 -10.50 5.12 -59.07
C GLN A 385 -11.32 4.34 -58.04
N LEU A 386 -11.55 3.05 -58.27
CA LEU A 386 -12.27 2.20 -57.32
C LEU A 386 -11.58 2.19 -55.95
N ASN A 387 -10.24 2.11 -55.92
CA ASN A 387 -9.49 2.22 -54.68
C ASN A 387 -9.73 3.55 -53.94
N ASN A 388 -9.80 4.68 -54.66
CA ASN A 388 -10.07 5.98 -54.04
C ASN A 388 -11.48 6.08 -53.45
N HIS A 389 -12.48 5.44 -54.08
CA HIS A 389 -13.83 5.36 -53.52
C HIS A 389 -13.90 4.37 -52.36
N LEU A 390 -13.20 3.23 -52.43
CA LEU A 390 -13.10 2.27 -51.32
C LEU A 390 -12.60 2.92 -50.03
N LYS A 391 -11.60 3.81 -50.12
CA LYS A 391 -11.10 4.57 -48.95
C LYS A 391 -12.15 5.44 -48.24
N LYS A 392 -13.20 5.84 -48.96
CA LYS A 392 -14.19 6.83 -48.51
C LYS A 392 -15.59 6.24 -48.39
N ILE A 393 -15.73 4.92 -48.42
CA ILE A 393 -17.05 4.32 -48.29
C ILE A 393 -17.63 4.64 -46.92
N HIS A 394 -18.91 4.97 -46.92
CA HIS A 394 -19.70 5.15 -45.72
C HIS A 394 -21.14 4.80 -46.08
N PHE A 395 -21.67 3.73 -45.51
CA PHE A 395 -23.05 3.33 -45.73
C PHE A 395 -23.61 2.64 -44.50
N ARG A 396 -24.95 2.60 -44.41
CA ARG A 396 -25.66 1.94 -43.34
C ARG A 396 -26.34 0.68 -43.84
N THR A 397 -26.25 -0.42 -43.09
CA THR A 397 -27.00 -1.64 -43.40
C THR A 397 -28.48 -1.44 -43.10
N GLU A 398 -29.35 -2.33 -43.62
CA GLU A 398 -30.79 -2.33 -43.28
C GLU A 398 -31.03 -2.54 -41.78
N SER A 399 -30.12 -3.22 -41.08
CA SER A 399 -30.15 -3.41 -39.64
C SER A 399 -29.73 -2.16 -38.84
N GLY A 400 -29.21 -1.12 -39.52
CA GLY A 400 -28.78 0.12 -38.88
C GLY A 400 -27.29 0.18 -38.50
N ASP A 401 -26.48 -0.80 -38.92
CA ASP A 401 -25.04 -0.83 -38.65
C ASP A 401 -24.30 0.13 -39.57
N ASP A 402 -23.37 0.88 -39.00
CA ASP A 402 -22.58 1.88 -39.74
C ASP A 402 -21.27 1.27 -40.27
N ILE A 403 -21.06 1.33 -41.58
CA ILE A 403 -19.96 0.66 -42.26
C ILE A 403 -19.06 1.67 -42.97
N PHE A 404 -17.80 1.72 -42.56
CA PHE A 404 -16.73 2.50 -43.18
C PHE A 404 -15.37 1.82 -42.95
N PHE A 405 -14.35 2.25 -43.69
CA PHE A 405 -12.97 1.88 -43.41
C PHE A 405 -12.24 3.03 -42.72
N ASN A 406 -11.50 2.74 -41.66
CA ASN A 406 -10.65 3.71 -40.97
C ASN A 406 -9.38 4.04 -41.78
N ASP A 407 -8.52 4.92 -41.25
CA ASP A 407 -7.27 5.33 -41.92
C ASP A 407 -6.30 4.16 -42.19
N LYS A 408 -6.46 3.04 -41.48
CA LYS A 408 -5.69 1.80 -41.68
C LYS A 408 -6.34 0.84 -42.71
N GLY A 409 -7.53 1.17 -43.21
CA GLY A 409 -8.33 0.34 -44.13
C GLY A 409 -9.01 -0.82 -43.44
N GLU A 410 -9.30 -0.70 -42.15
CA GLU A 410 -10.01 -1.70 -41.34
C GLU A 410 -11.45 -1.26 -41.09
N GLY A 411 -12.33 -2.23 -40.90
CA GLY A 411 -13.70 -1.99 -40.46
C GLY A 411 -13.76 -1.45 -39.02
N LEU A 412 -14.99 -1.16 -38.56
CA LEU A 412 -15.23 -0.68 -37.20
C LEU A 412 -14.77 -1.70 -36.15
N VAL A 413 -14.09 -1.23 -35.11
CA VAL A 413 -13.70 -2.05 -33.96
C VAL A 413 -14.90 -2.22 -33.03
N HIS A 414 -15.63 -3.33 -33.24
CA HIS A 414 -16.79 -3.68 -32.44
C HIS A 414 -16.75 -5.17 -32.05
N PHE A 415 -16.81 -5.46 -30.76
CA PHE A 415 -16.85 -6.81 -30.21
C PHE A 415 -18.04 -6.97 -29.28
N ASP A 416 -18.67 -8.15 -29.30
CA ASP A 416 -19.64 -8.52 -28.29
C ASP A 416 -18.90 -9.22 -27.14
N ILE A 417 -19.46 -9.17 -25.93
CA ILE A 417 -19.00 -9.97 -24.79
C ILE A 417 -20.10 -10.94 -24.43
N ILE A 418 -19.78 -12.22 -24.56
CA ILE A 418 -20.70 -13.32 -24.35
C ILE A 418 -20.26 -14.12 -23.12
N ASN A 419 -21.19 -14.33 -22.18
CA ASN A 419 -21.02 -15.22 -21.04
C ASN A 419 -21.58 -16.62 -21.37
N VAL A 420 -20.78 -17.66 -21.12
CA VAL A 420 -21.14 -19.07 -21.38
C VAL A 420 -21.68 -19.70 -20.11
N ASN A 421 -22.89 -20.26 -20.19
CA ASN A 421 -23.56 -20.86 -19.05
C ASN A 421 -23.93 -22.31 -19.35
N VAL A 422 -23.45 -23.22 -18.49
CA VAL A 422 -23.71 -24.65 -18.62
C VAL A 422 -24.53 -25.11 -17.42
N PHE A 423 -25.74 -25.56 -17.68
CA PHE A 423 -26.67 -26.01 -16.65
C PHE A 423 -26.45 -27.48 -16.28
N CYS A 424 -26.88 -27.86 -15.08
CA CYS A 424 -26.83 -29.23 -14.56
C CYS A 424 -27.52 -30.28 -15.45
N ASN A 425 -28.42 -29.88 -16.36
CA ASN A 425 -29.05 -30.78 -17.31
C ASN A 425 -28.22 -30.97 -18.60
N GLY A 426 -26.99 -30.46 -18.65
CA GLY A 426 -26.11 -30.47 -19.83
C GLY A 426 -26.47 -29.43 -20.88
N THR A 427 -27.46 -28.56 -20.65
CA THR A 427 -27.83 -27.50 -21.58
C THR A 427 -26.78 -26.40 -21.52
N VAL A 428 -26.21 -26.06 -22.67
CA VAL A 428 -25.34 -24.91 -22.83
C VAL A 428 -26.17 -23.76 -23.36
N THR A 429 -26.03 -22.59 -22.75
CA THR A 429 -26.61 -21.35 -23.25
C THR A 429 -25.55 -20.26 -23.26
N THR A 430 -25.71 -19.31 -24.16
CA THR A 430 -24.86 -18.13 -24.22
C THR A 430 -25.70 -16.88 -23.96
N ARG A 431 -25.14 -15.93 -23.21
CA ARG A 431 -25.80 -14.65 -22.90
C ARG A 431 -24.92 -13.50 -23.33
N HIS A 432 -25.51 -12.54 -24.01
CA HIS A 432 -24.84 -11.27 -24.32
C HIS A 432 -24.83 -10.40 -23.06
N VAL A 433 -23.65 -10.03 -22.58
CA VAL A 433 -23.47 -9.30 -21.30
C VAL A 433 -22.77 -7.95 -21.49
N GLY A 434 -22.32 -7.62 -22.70
CA GLY A 434 -21.65 -6.36 -22.95
C GLY A 434 -21.15 -6.20 -24.38
N THR A 435 -20.66 -5.02 -24.69
CA THR A 435 -20.08 -4.66 -26.00
C THR A 435 -18.83 -3.84 -25.81
N PHE A 436 -17.90 -3.93 -26.76
CA PHE A 436 -16.74 -3.06 -26.85
C PHE A 436 -16.77 -2.26 -28.15
N ASN A 437 -16.63 -0.94 -28.05
CA ASN A 437 -16.49 -0.03 -29.17
C ASN A 437 -15.28 0.89 -28.94
N SER A 438 -14.30 0.87 -29.85
CA SER A 438 -13.09 1.69 -29.70
C SER A 438 -13.32 3.20 -29.86
N SER A 439 -14.46 3.62 -30.39
CA SER A 439 -14.81 5.03 -30.58
C SER A 439 -15.27 5.71 -29.28
N GLN A 440 -15.43 4.96 -28.18
CA GLN A 440 -15.85 5.45 -26.87
C GLN A 440 -14.72 5.30 -25.84
N SER A 441 -14.71 6.14 -24.79
CA SER A 441 -13.74 6.07 -23.68
C SER A 441 -14.47 6.16 -22.33
N PRO A 442 -14.51 5.08 -21.51
CA PRO A 442 -14.00 3.74 -21.79
C PRO A 442 -14.76 3.07 -22.96
N GLY A 443 -14.07 2.20 -23.71
CA GLY A 443 -14.64 1.53 -24.87
C GLY A 443 -15.50 0.30 -24.52
N LEU A 444 -15.28 -0.28 -23.33
CA LEU A 444 -16.02 -1.44 -22.84
C LEU A 444 -17.27 -1.02 -22.05
N THR A 445 -18.41 -1.58 -22.42
CA THR A 445 -19.66 -1.52 -21.64
C THR A 445 -20.03 -2.95 -21.24
N ILE A 446 -20.16 -3.22 -19.94
CA ILE A 446 -20.49 -4.55 -19.42
C ILE A 446 -21.55 -4.45 -18.33
N ASP A 447 -22.59 -5.28 -18.44
CA ASP A 447 -23.64 -5.41 -17.44
C ASP A 447 -23.30 -6.56 -16.49
N LYS A 448 -22.74 -6.21 -15.33
CA LYS A 448 -22.26 -7.19 -14.34
C LYS A 448 -23.39 -7.99 -13.70
N GLU A 449 -24.62 -7.47 -13.67
CA GLU A 449 -25.76 -8.14 -13.02
C GLU A 449 -26.30 -9.29 -13.86
N THR A 450 -26.12 -9.23 -15.18
CA THR A 450 -26.56 -10.29 -16.12
C THR A 450 -25.60 -11.47 -16.21
N ILE A 451 -24.39 -11.33 -15.66
CA ILE A 451 -23.33 -12.36 -15.70
C ILE A 451 -23.63 -13.45 -14.70
N LEU A 452 -23.58 -14.70 -15.16
CA LEU A 452 -23.75 -15.86 -14.31
C LEU A 452 -22.40 -16.56 -14.12
N TRP A 453 -21.93 -16.59 -12.88
CA TRP A 453 -20.70 -17.27 -12.49
C TRP A 453 -20.95 -18.72 -12.13
N ALA A 454 -19.94 -19.58 -12.29
CA ALA A 454 -20.09 -20.98 -11.95
C ALA A 454 -20.23 -21.18 -10.42
N PRO A 455 -21.05 -22.15 -9.93
CA PRO A 455 -21.34 -22.31 -8.50
C PRO A 455 -20.14 -22.76 -7.63
N ASN A 456 -19.15 -23.40 -8.25
CA ASN A 456 -17.88 -23.83 -7.65
C ASN A 456 -17.08 -22.68 -7.00
N PHE A 457 -17.23 -21.45 -7.50
CA PHE A 457 -16.56 -20.28 -6.91
C PHE A 457 -17.06 -19.90 -5.50
N ASN A 458 -18.13 -20.53 -5.00
CA ASN A 458 -18.64 -20.34 -3.64
C ASN A 458 -18.05 -21.30 -2.59
N GLY A 459 -17.01 -22.07 -2.92
CA GLY A 459 -16.41 -23.04 -1.99
C GLY A 459 -17.25 -24.31 -1.78
N LEU A 460 -18.33 -24.50 -2.55
CA LEU A 460 -18.96 -25.80 -2.70
C LEU A 460 -18.07 -26.65 -3.60
N ASP A 461 -17.27 -27.51 -2.96
CA ASP A 461 -16.47 -28.52 -3.63
C ASP A 461 -17.42 -29.59 -4.18
N VAL A 462 -17.97 -29.33 -5.37
CA VAL A 462 -18.79 -30.32 -6.09
C VAL A 462 -17.83 -31.34 -6.71
N GLY A 463 -17.33 -32.23 -5.85
CA GLY A 463 -16.55 -33.39 -6.25
C GLY A 463 -17.26 -34.19 -7.35
N VAL A 464 -16.44 -34.65 -8.29
CA VAL A 464 -16.78 -35.18 -9.62
C VAL A 464 -17.60 -36.49 -9.66
N GLU A 465 -18.31 -36.88 -8.60
CA GLU A 465 -19.21 -38.04 -8.63
C GLU A 465 -20.70 -37.70 -8.54
N LEU A 466 -21.09 -36.44 -8.73
CA LEU A 466 -22.51 -36.12 -8.92
C LEU A 466 -22.88 -36.25 -10.39
N ASN A 467 -23.37 -37.43 -10.73
CA ASN A 467 -24.18 -37.70 -11.92
C ASN A 467 -25.14 -36.52 -12.15
N TYR A 468 -25.31 -36.03 -13.38
CA TYR A 468 -26.13 -34.85 -13.75
C TYR A 468 -27.51 -34.79 -13.04
N GLY A 469 -28.05 -35.95 -12.62
CA GLY A 469 -29.24 -36.08 -11.78
C GLY A 469 -29.18 -35.47 -10.38
N LEU A 470 -28.04 -35.42 -9.67
CA LEU A 470 -27.97 -34.87 -8.30
C LEU A 470 -27.81 -33.34 -8.29
N CYS A 471 -27.14 -32.77 -9.30
CA CYS A 471 -27.07 -31.33 -9.54
C CYS A 471 -28.48 -30.75 -9.80
N ALA A 472 -29.35 -31.52 -10.48
CA ALA A 472 -30.77 -31.19 -10.66
C ALA A 472 -31.60 -31.36 -9.37
N LEU A 473 -31.27 -32.33 -8.50
CA LEU A 473 -31.97 -32.56 -7.23
C LEU A 473 -31.68 -31.49 -6.17
N LEU A 474 -30.48 -30.91 -6.17
CA LEU A 474 -30.06 -29.92 -5.17
C LEU A 474 -30.52 -28.49 -5.47
N ASN A 475 -31.18 -28.24 -6.61
CA ASN A 475 -31.64 -26.91 -7.02
C ASN A 475 -30.55 -25.84 -6.82
N LEU A 476 -29.28 -26.19 -7.13
CA LEU A 476 -28.11 -25.30 -7.06
C LEU A 476 -28.22 -24.27 -8.18
N SER A 477 -29.20 -23.38 -8.02
CA SER A 477 -29.38 -22.19 -8.81
C SER A 477 -28.23 -21.23 -8.56
N TYR A 478 -27.86 -20.46 -9.59
CA TYR A 478 -26.91 -19.34 -9.59
C TYR A 478 -27.16 -18.25 -8.50
N LEU A 479 -28.08 -18.46 -7.56
CA LEU A 479 -28.31 -17.61 -6.41
C LEU A 479 -27.04 -17.57 -5.55
N ASN A 480 -26.44 -16.37 -5.48
CA ASN A 480 -25.27 -16.01 -4.67
C ASN A 480 -23.88 -16.40 -5.21
N ALA A 481 -23.72 -16.63 -6.52
CA ALA A 481 -22.37 -16.87 -7.08
C ALA A 481 -21.51 -15.59 -7.01
N GLN A 482 -20.39 -15.65 -6.26
CA GLN A 482 -19.47 -14.52 -6.13
C GLN A 482 -18.61 -14.35 -7.38
N ILE A 483 -18.21 -13.10 -7.66
CA ILE A 483 -17.26 -12.79 -8.74
C ILE A 483 -15.93 -13.48 -8.39
N PRO A 484 -15.37 -14.30 -9.29
CA PRO A 484 -14.07 -14.96 -9.07
C PRO A 484 -12.99 -13.92 -8.76
N VAL A 485 -12.10 -14.20 -7.82
CA VAL A 485 -10.96 -13.34 -7.50
C VAL A 485 -9.70 -13.96 -8.12
N SER A 486 -9.00 -13.21 -8.96
CA SER A 486 -7.76 -13.67 -9.60
C SER A 486 -6.64 -12.66 -9.37
N ASN A 487 -6.17 -12.63 -8.11
CA ASN A 487 -5.09 -11.74 -7.65
C ASN A 487 -4.00 -12.57 -6.96
N CYS A 488 -2.72 -12.21 -7.17
CA CYS A 488 -1.61 -12.95 -6.57
C CYS A 488 -1.54 -12.78 -5.05
N SER A 489 -1.83 -11.56 -4.59
CA SER A 489 -1.81 -11.17 -3.19
C SER A 489 -3.11 -10.45 -2.86
N ALA A 490 -3.63 -10.70 -1.66
CA ALA A 490 -4.78 -9.97 -1.15
C ALA A 490 -4.42 -8.49 -0.97
N SER A 491 -5.41 -7.62 -1.13
CA SER A 491 -5.24 -6.19 -0.86
C SER A 491 -4.83 -5.95 0.59
N CYS A 492 -3.87 -5.05 0.78
CA CYS A 492 -3.40 -4.65 2.10
C CYS A 492 -4.45 -3.76 2.78
N LEU A 493 -4.74 -4.07 4.03
CA LEU A 493 -5.61 -3.26 4.88
C LEU A 493 -4.92 -1.94 5.26
N PRO A 494 -5.68 -0.90 5.63
CA PRO A 494 -5.12 0.29 6.28
C PRO A 494 -4.21 -0.08 7.45
N GLY A 495 -3.12 0.66 7.63
CA GLY A 495 -2.04 0.36 8.57
C GLY A 495 -0.90 -0.47 7.98
N TYR A 496 -1.11 -1.08 6.81
CA TYR A 496 -0.11 -1.86 6.09
C TYR A 496 0.25 -1.20 4.76
N ARG A 497 1.49 -1.39 4.33
CA ARG A 497 1.99 -1.05 3.00
C ARG A 497 2.37 -2.29 2.23
N LYS A 498 2.42 -2.16 0.90
CA LYS A 498 2.94 -3.21 0.02
C LYS A 498 4.45 -3.33 0.16
N ALA A 499 4.93 -4.56 0.30
CA ALA A 499 6.35 -4.89 0.27
C ALA A 499 6.60 -5.91 -0.85
N PHE A 500 7.44 -5.52 -1.81
CA PHE A 500 7.80 -6.39 -2.92
C PHE A 500 8.73 -7.51 -2.46
N VAL A 501 8.38 -8.74 -2.82
CA VAL A 501 9.19 -9.92 -2.52
C VAL A 501 10.18 -10.16 -3.65
N LYS A 502 11.48 -10.11 -3.34
CA LYS A 502 12.55 -10.31 -4.32
C LYS A 502 12.41 -11.68 -5.00
N GLY A 503 12.35 -11.68 -6.34
CA GLY A 503 12.19 -12.89 -7.15
C GLY A 503 10.74 -13.23 -7.54
N LYS A 504 9.73 -12.53 -7.02
CA LYS A 504 8.33 -12.62 -7.49
C LYS A 504 7.98 -11.45 -8.43
N GLN A 505 6.88 -11.59 -9.18
CA GLN A 505 6.35 -10.53 -10.05
C GLN A 505 5.73 -9.39 -9.22
N ILE A 506 5.57 -8.20 -9.82
CA ILE A 506 5.16 -6.97 -9.10
C ILE A 506 3.76 -7.05 -8.46
N CYS A 507 2.87 -7.87 -9.02
CA CYS A 507 1.52 -8.07 -8.47
C CYS A 507 1.52 -8.97 -7.22
N CYS A 508 2.63 -9.64 -6.93
CA CYS A 508 2.80 -10.49 -5.77
C CYS A 508 3.62 -9.74 -4.70
N TYR A 509 2.92 -9.24 -3.69
CA TYR A 509 3.49 -8.46 -2.61
C TYR A 509 3.00 -8.99 -1.25
N GLU A 510 3.75 -8.67 -0.21
CA GLU A 510 3.35 -8.93 1.16
C GLU A 510 2.90 -7.64 1.82
N CYS A 511 1.90 -7.73 2.71
CA CYS A 511 1.43 -6.59 3.47
C CYS A 511 2.26 -6.47 4.74
N VAL A 512 3.04 -5.39 4.85
CA VAL A 512 3.91 -5.13 6.00
C VAL A 512 3.38 -3.92 6.74
N GLN A 513 3.25 -4.02 8.06
CA GLN A 513 2.74 -2.93 8.89
C GLN A 513 3.69 -1.72 8.83
N CYS A 514 3.13 -0.52 8.82
CA CYS A 514 3.93 0.72 8.87
C CYS A 514 4.77 0.84 10.14
N SER A 515 5.91 1.53 10.03
CA SER A 515 6.82 1.80 11.14
C SER A 515 6.21 2.79 12.14
N GLU A 516 6.81 2.92 13.32
CA GLU A 516 6.34 3.90 14.31
C GLU A 516 6.49 5.35 13.81
N GLY A 517 5.45 6.17 14.02
CA GLY A 517 5.40 7.54 13.50
C GLY A 517 4.92 7.63 12.05
N GLU A 518 4.74 6.49 11.37
CA GLU A 518 4.20 6.39 10.02
C GLU A 518 2.81 5.73 10.03
N ILE A 519 1.99 6.06 9.03
CA ILE A 519 0.65 5.51 8.86
C ILE A 519 0.36 5.14 7.39
N SER A 520 -0.63 4.28 7.18
CA SER A 520 -1.22 3.98 5.88
C SER A 520 -2.75 4.11 6.00
N PRO A 521 -3.35 5.27 5.66
CA PRO A 521 -4.78 5.50 5.87
C PRO A 521 -5.66 4.80 4.83
N LEU A 522 -5.11 4.52 3.64
CA LEU A 522 -5.83 3.89 2.53
C LEU A 522 -5.32 2.45 2.36
N PRO A 523 -6.18 1.51 1.93
CA PRO A 523 -5.71 0.19 1.57
C PRO A 523 -4.74 0.27 0.39
N ASP A 524 -3.85 -0.72 0.30
CA ASP A 524 -2.98 -0.92 -0.86
C ASP A 524 -1.97 0.21 -1.18
N MET A 525 -1.63 1.06 -0.21
CA MET A 525 -0.55 2.05 -0.36
C MET A 525 0.83 1.38 -0.51
N GLU A 526 1.65 1.92 -1.40
CA GLU A 526 3.03 1.45 -1.62
C GLU A 526 3.98 1.90 -0.51
N ASN A 527 3.79 3.14 -0.04
CA ASN A 527 4.63 3.76 1.00
C ASN A 527 3.74 4.29 2.13
N CYS A 528 4.25 4.18 3.36
CA CYS A 528 3.62 4.81 4.51
C CYS A 528 3.92 6.32 4.52
N MET A 529 3.03 7.10 5.12
CA MET A 529 3.17 8.54 5.29
C MET A 529 3.57 8.87 6.74
N ILE A 530 4.43 9.86 6.92
CA ILE A 530 4.90 10.30 8.24
C ILE A 530 3.87 11.27 8.84
N CYS A 531 3.53 11.13 10.13
CA CYS A 531 2.67 12.08 10.85
C CYS A 531 3.37 13.42 11.10
N SER A 532 2.61 14.51 11.25
CA SER A 532 3.14 15.84 11.61
C SER A 532 3.77 15.85 13.01
N GLU A 533 4.60 16.86 13.31
CA GLU A 533 5.38 16.90 14.57
C GLU A 533 4.53 16.89 15.85
N ASP A 534 3.32 17.46 15.80
CA ASP A 534 2.33 17.49 16.88
C ASP A 534 1.53 16.18 17.00
N GLN A 535 1.69 15.28 16.03
CA GLN A 535 0.95 14.03 15.91
C GLN A 535 1.86 12.80 15.99
N TRP A 536 1.23 11.65 16.16
CA TRP A 536 1.85 10.33 16.23
C TRP A 536 0.93 9.28 15.63
N SER A 537 1.47 8.21 15.09
CA SER A 537 0.68 7.07 14.60
C SER A 537 -0.05 6.39 15.76
N ASN A 538 -1.32 6.02 15.58
CA ASN A 538 -2.03 5.14 16.51
C ASN A 538 -1.51 3.69 16.47
N GLU A 539 -1.98 2.82 17.36
CA GLU A 539 -1.54 1.40 17.41
C GLU A 539 -1.78 0.63 16.11
N SER A 540 -2.92 0.88 15.45
CA SER A 540 -3.26 0.26 14.16
C SER A 540 -2.53 0.86 12.96
N ARG A 541 -1.76 1.95 13.16
CA ARG A 541 -1.01 2.69 12.12
C ARG A 541 -1.88 3.18 10.95
N ASP A 542 -3.17 3.37 11.15
CA ASP A 542 -4.12 3.82 10.13
C ASP A 542 -4.46 5.33 10.25
N LYS A 543 -4.17 5.96 11.39
CA LYS A 543 -4.43 7.38 11.62
C LYS A 543 -3.38 8.06 12.50
N CYS A 544 -3.18 9.34 12.27
CA CYS A 544 -2.39 10.21 13.13
C CYS A 544 -3.26 10.74 14.29
N ILE A 545 -2.74 10.66 15.51
CA ILE A 545 -3.35 11.12 16.76
C ILE A 545 -2.43 12.15 17.43
N MET A 546 -2.98 13.10 18.19
CA MET A 546 -2.18 14.12 18.87
C MET A 546 -1.27 13.48 19.93
N ARG A 547 -0.01 13.91 20.01
CA ARG A 547 0.92 13.45 21.05
C ARG A 547 0.43 13.88 22.44
N THR A 548 0.63 13.02 23.43
CA THR A 548 0.28 13.34 24.82
C THR A 548 1.35 14.21 25.46
N ILE A 549 0.92 15.23 26.22
CA ILE A 549 1.83 16.12 26.95
C ILE A 549 2.14 15.52 28.33
N ASP A 550 3.40 15.32 28.66
CA ASP A 550 3.86 14.82 29.97
C ASP A 550 4.60 15.92 30.76
N PHE A 551 4.34 16.00 32.07
CA PHE A 551 4.95 16.92 33.02
C PHE A 551 4.78 16.39 34.46
N LEU A 552 5.54 16.93 35.42
CA LEU A 552 5.42 16.56 36.84
C LEU A 552 4.12 17.12 37.44
N SER A 553 3.06 16.31 37.43
CA SER A 553 1.72 16.69 37.89
C SER A 553 1.52 16.42 39.38
N TYR A 554 0.75 17.30 40.04
CA TYR A 554 0.28 17.11 41.43
C TYR A 554 -0.54 15.84 41.64
N ILE A 555 -1.11 15.29 40.57
CA ILE A 555 -1.98 14.11 40.63
C ILE A 555 -1.15 12.81 40.59
N GLN A 556 0.08 12.86 40.07
CA GLN A 556 0.94 11.68 39.99
C GLN A 556 1.51 11.32 41.38
N PRO A 557 1.73 10.03 41.70
CA PRO A 557 2.22 9.61 43.02
C PRO A 557 3.49 10.34 43.48
N LEU A 558 4.45 10.50 42.57
CA LEU A 558 5.68 11.25 42.81
C LEU A 558 5.41 12.73 43.15
N GLY A 559 4.49 13.38 42.45
CA GLY A 559 4.11 14.77 42.71
C GLY A 559 3.38 14.94 44.04
N VAL A 560 2.50 14.00 44.40
CA VAL A 560 1.81 13.97 45.71
C VAL A 560 2.83 13.86 46.83
N ALA A 561 3.74 12.89 46.77
CA ALA A 561 4.75 12.66 47.80
C ALA A 561 5.65 13.87 48.03
N LEU A 562 6.17 14.48 46.95
CA LEU A 562 7.00 15.69 47.05
C LEU A 562 6.24 16.87 47.67
N THR A 563 4.96 17.06 47.29
CA THR A 563 4.13 18.14 47.83
C THR A 563 3.85 17.93 49.32
N THR A 564 3.54 16.71 49.75
CA THR A 564 3.31 16.41 51.16
C THR A 564 4.56 16.67 52.00
N THR A 565 5.74 16.26 51.52
CA THR A 565 7.00 16.49 52.22
C THR A 565 7.32 17.97 52.35
N VAL A 566 7.11 18.77 51.29
CA VAL A 566 7.29 20.23 51.33
C VAL A 566 6.44 20.87 52.44
N LEU A 567 5.16 20.50 52.53
CA LEU A 567 4.24 21.08 53.50
C LEU A 567 4.61 20.69 54.93
N VAL A 568 4.98 19.42 55.16
CA VAL A 568 5.42 18.92 56.48
C VAL A 568 6.70 19.63 56.92
N LEU A 569 7.74 19.69 56.09
CA LEU A 569 9.01 20.32 56.46
C LEU A 569 8.87 21.85 56.65
N SER A 570 8.03 22.50 55.85
CA SER A 570 7.69 23.93 56.04
C SER A 570 6.98 24.17 57.38
N PHE A 571 6.00 23.32 57.72
CA PHE A 571 5.32 23.37 59.01
C PHE A 571 6.29 23.13 60.19
N CYS A 572 7.17 22.13 60.09
CA CYS A 572 8.19 21.85 61.10
C CYS A 572 9.11 23.06 61.32
N SER A 573 9.58 23.68 60.23
CA SER A 573 10.43 24.87 60.30
C SER A 573 9.70 26.08 60.93
N ALA A 574 8.43 26.28 60.59
CA ALA A 574 7.58 27.31 61.19
C ALA A 574 7.33 27.10 62.69
N ALA A 575 7.14 25.84 63.13
CA ALA A 575 7.02 25.49 64.53
C ALA A 575 8.31 25.83 65.30
N VAL A 576 9.49 25.46 64.76
CA VAL A 576 10.79 25.81 65.34
C VAL A 576 10.96 27.34 65.41
N PHE A 577 10.59 28.07 64.36
CA PHE A 577 10.62 29.54 64.36
C PHE A 577 9.74 30.14 65.45
N CYS A 578 8.52 29.62 65.64
CA CYS A 578 7.62 30.07 66.71
C CYS A 578 8.19 29.79 68.11
N ILE A 579 8.83 28.64 68.33
CA ILE A 579 9.52 28.31 69.59
C ILE A 579 10.62 29.33 69.89
N PHE A 580 11.45 29.65 68.88
CA PHE A 580 12.53 30.64 69.02
C PHE A 580 12.02 32.08 69.26
N LEU A 581 10.81 32.41 68.81
CA LEU A 581 10.15 33.68 69.13
C LEU A 581 9.57 33.70 70.55
N LYS A 582 8.92 32.60 70.98
CA LYS A 582 8.34 32.44 72.33
C LYS A 582 9.42 32.52 73.41
N TYR A 583 10.52 31.81 73.21
CA TYR A 583 11.65 31.74 74.15
C TYR A 583 12.74 32.79 73.89
N LYS A 584 12.42 33.95 73.27
CA LYS A 584 13.40 35.00 72.93
C LYS A 584 14.24 35.54 74.09
N LYS A 585 13.76 35.42 75.33
CA LYS A 585 14.48 35.86 76.54
C LYS A 585 15.42 34.78 77.12
N SER A 586 15.39 33.56 76.59
CA SER A 586 16.24 32.45 77.05
C SER A 586 17.73 32.75 76.78
N PRO A 587 18.65 32.41 77.70
CA PRO A 587 20.08 32.60 77.51
C PRO A 587 20.62 31.86 76.29
N ILE A 588 19.98 30.74 75.89
CA ILE A 588 20.37 29.95 74.70
C ILE A 588 20.09 30.72 73.41
N VAL A 589 18.93 31.38 73.31
CA VAL A 589 18.54 32.16 72.13
C VAL A 589 19.36 33.45 72.05
N LYS A 590 19.65 34.09 73.20
CA LYS A 590 20.44 35.33 73.25
C LYS A 590 21.94 35.11 72.97
N ALA A 591 22.50 33.97 73.37
CA ALA A 591 23.88 33.59 73.06
C ALA A 591 24.08 33.28 71.57
N ASN A 592 23.05 32.77 70.90
CA ASN A 592 23.05 32.39 69.48
C ASN A 592 22.46 33.50 68.59
N ASN A 593 23.16 34.65 68.54
CA ASN A 593 22.89 35.83 67.69
C ASN A 593 21.49 35.84 67.03
N GLN A 594 20.50 36.34 67.78
CA GLN A 594 19.06 36.20 67.54
C GLN A 594 18.64 36.58 66.12
N GLU A 595 19.17 37.69 65.61
CA GLU A 595 18.84 38.26 64.30
C GLU A 595 19.17 37.30 63.15
N LEU A 596 20.36 36.70 63.15
CA LEU A 596 20.77 35.75 62.10
C LEU A 596 20.05 34.41 62.20
N SER A 597 19.70 33.99 63.41
CA SER A 597 18.90 32.78 63.62
C SER A 597 17.48 32.94 63.08
N TYR A 598 16.86 34.12 63.26
CA TYR A 598 15.55 34.42 62.70
C TYR A 598 15.56 34.52 61.17
N ILE A 599 16.57 35.19 60.60
CA ILE A 599 16.75 35.26 59.15
C ILE A 599 16.92 33.84 58.57
N LEU A 600 17.79 33.02 59.15
CA LEU A 600 18.02 31.65 58.67
C LEU A 600 16.73 30.80 58.72
N LEU A 601 15.97 30.83 59.81
CA LEU A 601 14.71 30.06 59.92
C LEU A 601 13.64 30.54 58.94
N LEU A 602 13.49 31.86 58.77
CA LEU A 602 12.53 32.42 57.81
C LEU A 602 12.84 31.97 56.38
N PHE A 603 14.11 32.04 55.97
CA PHE A 603 14.52 31.63 54.62
C PHE A 603 14.53 30.10 54.44
N LEU A 604 14.65 29.31 55.50
CA LEU A 604 14.39 27.86 55.44
C LEU A 604 12.91 27.53 55.22
N ILE A 605 11.97 28.28 55.80
CA ILE A 605 10.53 28.12 55.50
C ILE A 605 10.28 28.41 54.01
N LEU A 606 10.86 29.50 53.50
CA LEU A 606 10.76 29.89 52.10
C LEU A 606 11.46 28.90 51.15
N SER A 607 12.56 28.26 51.58
CA SER A 607 13.26 27.26 50.76
C SER A 607 12.45 25.99 50.58
N PHE A 608 11.71 25.53 51.59
CA PHE A 608 10.76 24.43 51.42
C PHE A 608 9.61 24.83 50.48
N LEU A 609 9.03 26.01 50.67
CA LEU A 609 7.90 26.48 49.84
C LEU A 609 8.29 26.72 48.38
N CYS A 610 9.55 27.08 48.08
CA CYS A 610 9.97 27.34 46.70
C CYS A 610 9.93 26.10 45.81
N SER A 611 10.04 24.89 46.40
CA SER A 611 9.89 23.62 45.68
C SER A 611 8.52 23.46 45.01
N LEU A 612 7.46 24.13 45.50
CA LEU A 612 6.14 24.08 44.86
C LEU A 612 6.12 24.75 43.47
N LEU A 613 7.06 25.66 43.19
CA LEU A 613 7.19 26.30 41.86
C LEU A 613 7.67 25.32 40.79
N PHE A 614 8.22 24.16 41.18
CA PHE A 614 8.71 23.11 40.29
C PHE A 614 7.63 22.06 39.98
N ILE A 615 6.51 22.03 40.72
CA ILE A 615 5.44 21.03 40.59
C ILE A 615 4.23 21.65 39.88
N GLY A 616 3.65 20.92 38.94
CA GLY A 616 2.47 21.34 38.17
C GLY A 616 2.80 21.78 36.76
N ARG A 617 1.80 22.35 36.07
CA ARG A 617 1.94 22.75 34.67
C ARG A 617 2.89 23.97 34.55
N PRO A 618 3.96 23.90 33.74
CA PRO A 618 4.86 25.03 33.49
C PRO A 618 4.11 26.23 32.94
N THR A 619 3.99 27.30 33.75
CA THR A 619 3.44 28.59 33.32
C THR A 619 4.57 29.60 33.18
N LYS A 620 4.36 30.67 32.40
CA LYS A 620 5.35 31.75 32.25
C LYS A 620 5.83 32.31 33.60
N GLY A 621 4.91 32.49 34.55
CA GLY A 621 5.24 32.97 35.90
C GLY A 621 6.04 31.97 36.73
N ALA A 622 5.62 30.69 36.72
CA ALA A 622 6.32 29.64 37.46
C ALA A 622 7.74 29.43 36.94
N CYS A 623 7.94 29.34 35.62
CA CYS A 623 9.27 29.15 35.03
C CYS A 623 10.22 30.30 35.38
N LEU A 624 9.72 31.55 35.38
CA LEU A 624 10.52 32.72 35.74
C LEU A 624 10.94 32.70 37.21
N LEU A 625 10.00 32.44 38.13
CA LEU A 625 10.26 32.53 39.57
C LEU A 625 11.07 31.37 40.13
N ARG A 626 10.97 30.18 39.52
CA ARG A 626 11.54 28.92 40.02
C ARG A 626 13.03 29.02 40.36
N GLN A 627 13.87 29.28 39.36
CA GLN A 627 15.34 29.30 39.53
C GLN A 627 15.84 30.53 40.31
N ILE A 628 15.18 31.68 40.13
CA ILE A 628 15.53 32.92 40.83
C ILE A 628 15.27 32.79 42.33
N SER A 629 14.09 32.28 42.70
CA SER A 629 13.72 32.10 44.10
C SER A 629 14.67 31.13 44.77
N PHE A 630 14.97 30.00 44.12
CA PHE A 630 15.96 29.03 44.57
C PHE A 630 17.32 29.71 44.84
N GLY A 631 17.88 30.44 43.86
CA GLY A 631 19.20 31.05 43.98
C GLY A 631 19.31 32.08 45.12
N ILE A 632 18.35 33.01 45.20
CA ILE A 632 18.36 34.08 46.21
C ILE A 632 18.16 33.51 47.62
N ILE A 633 17.22 32.58 47.81
CA ILE A 633 16.91 31.99 49.11
C ILE A 633 18.14 31.25 49.67
N PHE A 634 18.78 30.40 48.86
CA PHE A 634 19.95 29.62 49.31
C PHE A 634 21.17 30.50 49.58
N ALA A 635 21.39 31.56 48.78
CA ALA A 635 22.44 32.53 49.05
C ALA A 635 22.28 33.20 50.43
N ILE A 636 21.05 33.57 50.80
CA ILE A 636 20.76 34.18 52.12
C ILE A 636 20.93 33.16 53.25
N CYS A 637 20.49 31.91 53.08
CA CYS A 637 20.70 30.83 54.06
C CYS A 637 22.19 30.59 54.35
N ILE A 638 23.01 30.39 53.31
CA ILE A 638 24.44 30.11 53.46
C ILE A 638 25.17 31.35 54.01
N SER A 639 24.85 32.54 53.53
CA SER A 639 25.43 33.79 54.04
C SER A 639 25.13 34.01 55.52
N SER A 640 23.93 33.62 55.98
CA SER A 640 23.55 33.69 57.39
C SER A 640 24.38 32.72 58.24
N ILE A 641 24.67 31.52 57.73
CA ILE A 641 25.53 30.53 58.39
C ILE A 641 26.97 31.03 58.46
N LEU A 642 27.51 31.56 57.36
CA LEU A 642 28.85 32.16 57.31
C LEU A 642 28.96 33.34 58.29
N GLY A 643 27.94 34.19 58.36
CA GLY A 643 27.87 35.28 59.35
C GLY A 643 27.88 34.76 60.78
N LYS A 644 27.17 33.65 61.06
CA LYS A 644 27.17 33.00 62.38
C LYS A 644 28.54 32.42 62.73
N THR A 645 29.18 31.65 61.84
CA THR A 645 30.50 31.03 62.10
C THR A 645 31.58 32.07 62.32
N ILE A 646 31.61 33.15 61.53
CA ILE A 646 32.53 34.26 61.72
C ILE A 646 32.28 34.97 63.06
N THR A 647 31.01 35.13 63.47
CA THR A 647 30.68 35.71 64.79
C THR A 647 31.27 34.87 65.94
N VAL A 648 31.17 33.54 65.86
CA VAL A 648 31.75 32.62 66.85
C VAL A 648 33.29 32.74 66.90
N ILE A 649 33.94 32.80 65.74
CA ILE A 649 35.40 32.98 65.65
C ILE A 649 35.84 34.34 66.24
N ILE A 650 35.12 35.42 65.95
CA ILE A 650 35.42 36.76 66.48
C ILE A 650 35.24 36.78 68.00
N ALA A 651 34.14 36.22 68.52
CA ALA A 651 33.87 36.18 69.96
C ALA A 651 34.95 35.43 70.74
N PHE A 652 35.42 34.29 70.22
CA PHE A 652 36.44 33.48 70.87
C PHE A 652 37.86 34.07 70.75
N ASN A 653 38.25 34.56 69.57
CA ASN A 653 39.60 35.12 69.37
C ASN A 653 39.77 36.54 69.94
N ALA A 654 38.69 37.21 70.33
CA ALA A 654 38.76 38.51 70.99
C ALA A 654 39.05 38.44 72.50
N THR A 655 38.87 37.27 73.13
CA THR A 655 39.24 37.07 74.54
C THR A 655 40.74 36.90 74.76
N ARG A 656 41.53 36.70 73.68
CA ARG A 656 43.01 36.63 73.74
C ARG A 656 43.63 38.03 73.91
N PRO A 657 44.53 38.25 74.90
CA PRO A 657 45.17 39.55 75.11
C PRO A 657 46.01 39.96 73.89
N GLY A 658 45.82 41.18 73.38
CA GLY A 658 46.54 41.74 72.22
C GLY A 658 45.87 41.58 70.84
N SER A 659 44.70 40.94 70.74
CA SER A 659 44.02 40.66 69.47
C SER A 659 43.35 41.90 68.85
N ARG A 660 43.63 42.20 67.56
CA ARG A 660 42.94 43.25 66.76
C ARG A 660 41.45 42.96 66.55
N LEU A 661 41.01 41.71 66.73
CA LEU A 661 39.62 41.29 66.58
C LEU A 661 38.73 41.81 67.72
N ARG A 662 39.31 42.30 68.82
CA ARG A 662 38.57 42.90 69.94
C ARG A 662 37.79 44.16 69.55
N ASN A 663 38.29 44.93 68.58
CA ASN A 663 37.59 46.12 68.06
C ASN A 663 36.34 45.77 67.24
N TYR A 664 36.22 44.51 66.80
CA TYR A 664 35.09 44.03 66.00
C TYR A 664 34.01 43.35 66.85
N VAL A 665 34.26 43.07 68.13
CA VAL A 665 33.26 42.51 69.05
C VAL A 665 32.15 43.53 69.28
N GLY A 666 30.91 43.18 68.94
CA GLY A 666 29.74 44.08 69.08
C GLY A 666 29.46 44.99 67.88
N THR A 667 30.29 44.95 66.83
CA THR A 667 30.03 45.69 65.57
C THR A 667 28.98 44.98 64.70
N ARG A 668 28.32 45.71 63.76
CA ARG A 668 27.33 45.15 62.80
C ARG A 668 27.94 44.24 61.71
N VAL A 669 29.15 43.68 61.92
CA VAL A 669 29.90 42.85 60.96
C VAL A 669 29.09 41.70 60.34
N PRO A 670 28.28 40.93 61.09
CA PRO A 670 27.53 39.82 60.48
C PRO A 670 26.42 40.30 59.51
N LYS A 671 25.88 41.51 59.71
CA LYS A 671 24.92 42.14 58.79
C LYS A 671 25.61 42.58 57.48
N TYR A 672 26.85 43.07 57.56
CA TYR A 672 27.64 43.41 56.38
C TYR A 672 28.06 42.17 55.59
N ILE A 673 28.42 41.07 56.26
CA ILE A 673 28.72 39.79 55.60
C ILE A 673 27.48 39.28 54.85
N LEU A 674 26.31 39.29 55.50
CA LEU A 674 25.05 38.90 54.88
C LEU A 674 24.76 39.71 53.62
N LEU A 675 24.93 41.03 53.67
CA LEU A 675 24.71 41.91 52.52
C LEU A 675 25.74 41.66 51.41
N LEU A 676 27.03 41.60 51.74
CA LEU A 676 28.12 41.44 50.77
C LEU A 676 28.03 40.11 50.01
N CYS A 677 27.64 39.03 50.68
CA CYS A 677 27.53 37.70 50.07
C CYS A 677 26.22 37.48 49.29
N THR A 678 25.21 38.33 49.45
CA THR A 678 23.90 38.17 48.78
C THR A 678 23.72 39.10 47.58
N LEU A 679 24.31 40.30 47.62
CA LEU A 679 24.24 41.28 46.52
C LEU A 679 24.71 40.73 45.16
N PRO A 680 25.80 39.94 45.05
CA PRO A 680 26.23 39.41 43.76
C PRO A 680 25.21 38.45 43.13
N VAL A 681 24.53 37.62 43.94
CA VAL A 681 23.49 36.70 43.43
C VAL A 681 22.28 37.46 42.93
N ILE A 682 21.83 38.48 43.67
CA ILE A 682 20.72 39.33 43.25
C ILE A 682 21.04 39.97 41.90
N PHE A 683 22.26 40.49 41.73
CA PHE A 683 22.71 41.08 40.46
C PHE A 683 22.72 40.05 39.31
N ILE A 684 23.26 38.84 39.55
CA ILE A 684 23.26 37.75 38.57
C ILE A 684 21.82 37.39 38.16
N CYS A 685 20.90 37.22 39.11
CA CYS A 685 19.51 36.87 38.84
C CYS A 685 18.77 37.98 38.07
N VAL A 686 18.95 39.26 38.42
CA VAL A 686 18.33 40.38 37.70
C VAL A 686 18.84 40.44 36.27
N LEU A 687 20.15 40.35 36.05
CA LEU A 687 20.72 40.33 34.69
C LEU A 687 20.21 39.14 33.88
N TRP A 688 20.13 37.95 34.48
CA TRP A 688 19.63 36.76 33.82
C TRP A 688 18.18 36.95 33.33
N THR A 689 17.30 37.50 34.18
CA THR A 689 15.91 37.77 33.77
C THR A 689 15.74 38.80 32.68
N VAL A 690 16.62 39.80 32.62
CA VAL A 690 16.52 40.88 31.63
C VAL A 690 17.05 40.43 30.27
N ILE A 691 18.12 39.64 30.24
CA ILE A 691 18.79 39.24 28.99
C ILE A 691 18.16 37.97 28.41
N SER A 692 17.84 36.98 29.24
CA SER A 692 17.37 35.66 28.79
C SER A 692 16.44 35.03 29.84
N PRO A 693 15.19 35.52 29.96
CA PRO A 693 14.24 35.01 30.95
C PRO A 693 13.87 33.54 30.66
N PRO A 694 13.78 32.69 31.69
CA PRO A 694 13.28 31.32 31.54
C PRO A 694 11.83 31.29 31.01
N PHE A 695 11.53 30.35 30.11
CA PHE A 695 10.24 30.25 29.43
C PHE A 695 9.75 28.78 29.30
N PRO A 696 8.44 28.54 29.19
CA PRO A 696 7.91 27.20 28.98
C PRO A 696 8.19 26.73 27.54
N ASP A 697 8.68 25.50 27.40
CA ASP A 697 9.15 24.91 26.15
C ASP A 697 8.59 23.48 25.98
N TYR A 698 8.39 23.08 24.72
CA TYR A 698 7.83 21.78 24.33
C TYR A 698 8.93 20.93 23.70
N ASP A 699 9.44 19.96 24.45
CA ASP A 699 10.45 19.04 23.96
C ASP A 699 9.79 17.82 23.30
N THR A 700 9.97 17.72 21.98
CA THR A 700 9.44 16.67 21.11
C THR A 700 10.44 15.57 20.78
N HIS A 701 11.69 15.70 21.25
CA HIS A 701 12.82 14.85 20.86
C HIS A 701 13.28 13.90 21.97
N SER A 702 13.06 14.26 23.24
CA SER A 702 13.57 13.48 24.37
C SER A 702 12.87 12.14 24.62
N GLU A 703 11.59 11.99 24.25
CA GLU A 703 10.83 10.75 24.42
C GLU A 703 9.93 10.49 23.21
N THR A 704 9.97 9.28 22.65
CA THR A 704 9.19 8.92 21.45
C THR A 704 7.69 8.86 21.76
N GLY A 705 6.88 9.47 20.90
CA GLY A 705 5.41 9.46 21.03
C GLY A 705 4.82 10.42 22.09
N LYS A 706 5.65 11.17 22.82
CA LYS A 706 5.18 12.17 23.82
C LYS A 706 5.80 13.54 23.58
N ILE A 707 5.18 14.56 24.17
CA ILE A 707 5.72 15.92 24.24
C ILE A 707 5.97 16.24 25.70
N ILE A 708 7.22 16.53 26.07
CA ILE A 708 7.56 16.90 27.43
C ILE A 708 7.41 18.41 27.57
N LEU A 709 6.53 18.84 28.47
CA LEU A 709 6.37 20.25 28.79
C LEU A 709 7.30 20.62 29.96
N GLN A 710 8.32 21.42 29.69
CA GLN A 710 9.36 21.80 30.65
C GLN A 710 9.60 23.32 30.67
N CYS A 711 10.33 23.82 31.67
CA CYS A 711 10.80 25.21 31.69
C CYS A 711 12.23 25.24 31.16
N ASN A 712 12.43 25.88 30.01
CA ASN A 712 13.76 26.14 29.47
C ASN A 712 14.38 27.32 30.24
N GLU A 713 15.63 27.16 30.69
CA GLU A 713 16.38 28.17 31.45
C GLU A 713 16.71 29.44 30.64
N GLY A 714 16.56 29.41 29.32
CA GLY A 714 16.89 30.50 28.40
C GLY A 714 18.39 30.69 28.18
N SER A 715 19.19 30.68 29.25
CA SER A 715 20.65 30.74 29.20
C SER A 715 21.29 29.75 30.18
N SER A 716 21.85 28.66 29.65
CA SER A 716 22.58 27.67 30.45
C SER A 716 23.80 28.29 31.14
N CYS A 717 24.47 29.26 30.49
CA CYS A 717 25.62 29.96 31.08
C CYS A 717 25.23 30.72 32.36
N ALA A 718 24.11 31.46 32.33
CA ALA A 718 23.66 32.23 33.49
C ALA A 718 23.25 31.32 34.66
N PHE A 719 22.57 30.21 34.36
CA PHE A 719 22.25 29.18 35.34
C PHE A 719 23.50 28.62 36.04
N TYR A 720 24.52 28.21 35.28
CA TYR A 720 25.76 27.68 35.86
C TYR A 720 26.57 28.72 36.63
N ILE A 721 26.56 29.99 36.22
CA ILE A 721 27.19 31.08 36.97
C ILE A 721 26.52 31.26 38.35
N MET A 722 25.19 31.24 38.40
CA MET A 722 24.44 31.34 39.66
C MET A 722 24.74 30.15 40.58
N VAL A 723 24.61 28.92 40.08
CA VAL A 723 24.89 27.69 40.85
C VAL A 723 26.35 27.67 41.32
N GLY A 724 27.30 28.05 40.45
CA GLY A 724 28.72 28.13 40.77
C GLY A 724 29.02 29.13 41.90
N TYR A 725 28.35 30.28 41.93
CA TYR A 725 28.50 31.23 43.03
C TYR A 725 27.99 30.66 44.36
N ILE A 726 26.82 30.01 44.36
CA ILE A 726 26.24 29.38 45.56
C ILE A 726 27.17 28.28 46.07
N ALA A 727 27.75 27.47 45.17
CA ALA A 727 28.72 26.44 45.51
C ALA A 727 30.01 27.03 46.12
N LEU A 728 30.54 28.12 45.55
CA LEU A 728 31.69 28.83 46.12
C LEU A 728 31.39 29.35 47.52
N LEU A 729 30.21 29.96 47.71
CA LEU A 729 29.77 30.48 49.00
C LEU A 729 29.62 29.34 50.04
N ALA A 730 29.06 28.20 49.63
CA ALA A 730 28.94 27.00 50.47
C ALA A 730 30.32 26.46 50.87
N PHE A 731 31.25 26.38 49.93
CA PHE A 731 32.62 25.92 50.17
C PHE A 731 33.36 26.82 51.16
N VAL A 732 33.30 28.15 50.97
CA VAL A 732 33.89 29.13 51.91
C VAL A 732 33.27 28.97 53.30
N SER A 733 31.95 28.83 53.38
CA SER A 733 31.26 28.63 54.65
C SER A 733 31.62 27.30 55.33
N PHE A 734 31.77 26.22 54.57
CA PHE A 734 32.24 24.94 55.08
C PHE A 734 33.68 25.05 55.61
N PHE A 735 34.59 25.67 54.86
CA PHE A 735 35.98 25.86 55.25
C PHE A 735 36.10 26.66 56.56
N VAL A 736 35.36 27.77 56.67
CA VAL A 736 35.32 28.58 57.90
C VAL A 736 34.71 27.81 59.07
N ALA A 737 33.63 27.05 58.85
CA ALA A 737 33.04 26.20 59.87
C ALA A 737 34.01 25.12 60.37
N TYR A 738 34.74 24.46 59.45
CA TYR A 738 35.73 23.44 59.76
C TYR A 738 36.85 23.98 60.65
N LEU A 739 37.35 25.19 60.37
CA LEU A 739 38.36 25.86 61.21
C LEU A 739 37.80 26.19 62.61
N ALA A 740 36.52 26.54 62.71
CA ALA A 740 35.86 26.84 63.98
C ALA A 740 35.58 25.58 64.84
N ARG A 741 35.61 24.37 64.27
CA ARG A 741 35.23 23.12 64.97
C ARG A 741 36.06 22.81 66.21
N LYS A 742 37.33 23.25 66.26
CA LYS A 742 38.22 23.01 67.42
C LYS A 742 38.07 24.03 68.55
N LEU A 743 37.19 25.02 68.40
CA LEU A 743 36.96 26.02 69.43
C LEU A 743 36.09 25.41 70.55
N PRO A 744 36.52 25.48 71.83
CA PRO A 744 35.71 25.02 72.95
C PRO A 744 34.51 25.95 73.12
N ASP A 745 33.36 25.53 72.63
CA ASP A 745 32.07 26.20 72.81
C ASP A 745 31.22 25.40 73.80
N ILE A 746 30.49 26.11 74.68
CA ILE A 746 29.69 25.54 75.77
C ILE A 746 28.61 24.56 75.24
N TYR A 747 28.29 24.63 73.94
CA TYR A 747 27.22 23.86 73.29
C TYR A 747 27.63 23.07 72.04
N ASN A 748 28.94 22.90 71.76
CA ASN A 748 29.46 22.24 70.54
C ASN A 748 28.86 22.77 69.21
N GLU A 749 28.45 24.04 69.18
CA GLU A 749 27.67 24.62 68.07
C GLU A 749 28.43 24.61 66.73
N ALA A 750 29.73 24.94 66.74
CA ALA A 750 30.56 24.96 65.54
C ALA A 750 30.68 23.57 64.88
N GLN A 751 30.60 22.49 65.66
CA GLN A 751 30.67 21.12 65.16
C GLN A 751 29.39 20.75 64.37
N TYR A 752 28.21 21.08 64.89
CA TYR A 752 26.95 20.86 64.20
C TYR A 752 26.81 21.69 62.91
N ILE A 753 27.30 22.94 62.92
CA ILE A 753 27.34 23.77 61.71
C ILE A 753 28.27 23.14 60.65
N THR A 754 29.42 22.60 61.07
CA THR A 754 30.36 21.94 60.15
C THR A 754 29.74 20.71 59.49
N PHE A 755 29.06 19.86 60.27
CA PHE A 755 28.36 18.69 59.72
C PHE A 755 27.22 19.08 58.78
N SER A 756 26.49 20.15 59.10
CA SER A 756 25.40 20.66 58.28
C SER A 756 25.88 21.19 56.93
N MET A 757 26.98 21.95 56.91
CA MET A 757 27.57 22.43 55.65
C MET A 757 28.24 21.32 54.85
N LEU A 758 28.74 20.28 55.50
CA LEU A 758 29.28 19.10 54.83
C LEU A 758 28.18 18.31 54.09
N LEU A 759 27.05 18.07 54.75
CA LEU A 759 25.86 17.45 54.15
C LEU A 759 25.31 18.29 53.00
N PHE A 760 25.31 19.62 53.15
CA PHE A 760 24.93 20.52 52.08
C PHE A 760 25.81 20.32 50.83
N CYS A 761 27.14 20.36 50.99
CA CYS A 761 28.07 20.20 49.88
C CYS A 761 27.94 18.84 49.19
N SER A 762 27.75 17.74 49.93
CA SER A 762 27.62 16.41 49.33
C SER A 762 26.35 16.29 48.48
N VAL A 763 25.21 16.78 48.96
CA VAL A 763 23.93 16.75 48.23
C VAL A 763 24.03 17.48 46.88
N TRP A 764 24.66 18.66 46.85
CA TRP A 764 24.79 19.44 45.62
C TRP A 764 25.77 18.84 44.60
N ILE A 765 26.81 18.14 45.06
CA ILE A 765 27.68 17.36 44.16
C ILE A 765 26.90 16.21 43.52
N SER A 766 26.12 15.47 44.32
CA SER A 766 25.26 14.39 43.82
C SER A 766 24.17 14.89 42.86
N PHE A 767 23.60 16.07 43.12
CA PHE A 767 22.62 16.70 42.25
C PHE A 767 23.20 16.95 40.84
N ILE A 768 24.41 17.51 40.74
CA ILE A 768 25.02 17.79 39.42
C ILE A 768 25.18 16.51 38.60
N LEU A 769 25.58 15.41 39.25
CA LEU A 769 25.70 14.10 38.60
C LEU A 769 24.35 13.57 38.12
N ALA A 770 23.30 13.69 38.95
CA ALA A 770 21.96 13.24 38.60
C ALA A 770 21.26 14.13 37.56
N TYR A 771 21.58 15.43 37.52
CA TYR A 771 21.06 16.39 36.55
C TYR A 771 21.47 16.04 35.11
N VAL A 772 22.69 15.52 34.92
CA VAL A 772 23.21 15.15 33.59
C VAL A 772 22.66 13.80 33.10
N SER A 773 22.29 12.89 34.02
CA SER A 773 21.82 11.55 33.67
C SER A 773 20.30 11.44 33.49
N THR A 774 19.53 12.34 34.10
CA THR A 774 18.07 12.28 34.09
C THR A 774 17.47 13.16 32.99
N LYS A 775 16.29 12.75 32.48
CA LYS A 775 15.57 13.48 31.43
C LYS A 775 14.09 13.64 31.78
N GLY A 776 13.46 14.63 31.19
CA GLY A 776 12.03 14.87 31.31
C GLY A 776 11.58 15.28 32.71
N LYS A 777 10.40 14.81 33.12
CA LYS A 777 9.80 15.17 34.43
C LYS A 777 10.63 14.80 35.66
N TYR A 778 11.53 13.82 35.53
CA TYR A 778 12.40 13.39 36.63
C TYR A 778 13.51 14.41 36.94
N LEU A 779 13.91 15.25 35.98
CA LEU A 779 14.91 16.31 36.20
C LEU A 779 14.42 17.32 37.24
N ALA A 780 13.16 17.76 37.13
CA ALA A 780 12.54 18.64 38.11
C ALA A 780 12.38 17.98 39.49
N ALA A 781 12.10 16.68 39.54
CA ALA A 781 11.98 15.93 40.79
C ALA A 781 13.32 15.82 41.54
N VAL A 782 14.42 15.55 40.82
CA VAL A 782 15.78 15.49 41.39
C VAL A 782 16.22 16.84 41.98
N GLU A 783 15.83 17.95 41.34
CA GLU A 783 16.13 19.29 41.85
C GLU A 783 15.36 19.62 43.14
N ILE A 784 14.05 19.31 43.18
CA ILE A 784 13.24 19.43 44.40
C ILE A 784 13.87 18.63 45.54
N PHE A 785 14.27 17.39 45.26
CA PHE A 785 14.88 16.51 46.24
C PHE A 785 16.15 17.13 46.86
N ALA A 786 17.04 17.68 46.03
CA ALA A 786 18.26 18.34 46.50
C ALA A 786 17.96 19.54 47.40
N ILE A 787 16.94 20.35 47.05
CA ILE A 787 16.48 21.49 47.83
C ILE A 787 15.94 21.05 49.20
N LEU A 788 15.11 20.01 49.22
CA LEU A 788 14.49 19.49 50.45
C LEU A 788 15.53 18.92 51.42
N VAL A 789 16.41 18.03 50.95
CA VAL A 789 17.42 17.37 51.81
C VAL A 789 18.44 18.37 52.35
N SER A 790 18.92 19.28 51.50
CA SER A 790 19.87 20.30 51.95
C SER A 790 19.27 21.26 52.99
N SER A 791 18.02 21.70 52.80
CA SER A 791 17.30 22.55 53.76
C SER A 791 16.95 21.81 55.05
N ALA A 792 16.55 20.54 54.96
CA ALA A 792 16.26 19.69 56.11
C ALA A 792 17.52 19.44 56.95
N GLY A 793 18.68 19.23 56.30
CA GLY A 793 19.98 19.12 56.96
C GLY A 793 20.39 20.38 57.73
N LEU A 794 20.10 21.57 57.19
CA LEU A 794 20.31 22.85 57.87
C LEU A 794 19.36 23.01 59.06
N LEU A 795 18.08 22.66 58.92
CA LEU A 795 17.10 22.74 60.00
C LEU A 795 17.46 21.78 61.15
N CYS A 796 17.71 20.51 60.82
CA CYS A 796 17.90 19.45 61.79
C CYS A 796 19.18 19.64 62.60
N LEU A 797 20.32 19.79 61.92
CA LEU A 797 21.61 19.79 62.60
C LEU A 797 21.84 21.08 63.41
N ILE A 798 21.30 22.22 62.96
CA ILE A 798 21.56 23.52 63.62
C ILE A 798 20.56 23.82 64.75
N PHE A 799 19.28 23.49 64.58
CA PHE A 799 18.22 23.97 65.48
C PHE A 799 17.65 22.89 66.41
N ILE A 800 17.64 21.62 66.01
CA ILE A 800 17.07 20.55 66.84
C ILE A 800 17.85 20.33 68.13
N PRO A 801 19.21 20.25 68.14
CA PRO A 801 19.96 20.14 69.39
C PRO A 801 19.66 21.29 70.36
N LYS A 802 19.38 22.50 69.82
CA LYS A 802 19.06 23.68 70.62
C LYS A 802 17.64 23.64 71.17
N CYS A 803 16.67 23.17 70.40
CA CYS A 803 15.31 22.92 70.89
C CYS A 803 15.33 21.88 72.02
N TYR A 804 16.07 20.78 71.82
CA TYR A 804 16.22 19.73 72.83
C TYR A 804 16.78 20.29 74.15
N ILE A 805 17.84 21.09 74.11
CA ILE A 805 18.43 21.70 75.32
C ILE A 805 17.45 22.70 75.98
N ILE A 806 16.68 23.48 75.20
CA ILE A 806 15.68 24.43 75.74
C ILE A 806 14.60 23.69 76.55
N PHE A 807 14.12 22.53 76.06
CA PHE A 807 13.06 21.77 76.73
C PHE A 807 13.57 20.90 77.90
N PHE A 808 14.72 20.25 77.76
CA PHE A 808 15.19 19.29 78.79
C PHE A 808 15.83 19.97 80.01
N LYS A 809 16.43 21.16 79.85
CA LYS A 809 17.16 21.85 80.93
C LYS A 809 16.28 22.78 81.78
N HIS A 810 15.06 23.09 81.33
CA HIS A 810 14.03 23.83 82.08
C HIS A 810 12.65 23.16 81.90
N PRO A 811 12.30 22.12 82.68
CA PRO A 811 10.99 21.50 82.58
C PRO A 811 9.94 22.41 83.22
N GLN A 812 9.20 23.14 82.40
CA GLN A 812 7.95 23.78 82.84
C GLN A 812 6.71 23.27 82.10
N HIS A 813 6.83 22.62 80.92
CA HIS A 813 5.69 22.04 80.18
C HIS A 813 6.04 20.75 79.39
N PRO A 814 5.52 19.56 79.78
CA PRO A 814 5.82 18.28 79.10
C PRO A 814 5.14 18.11 77.72
N GLU A 815 4.06 18.84 77.43
CA GLU A 815 3.36 18.79 76.13
C GLU A 815 4.21 19.33 74.97
N GLU A 816 5.06 20.32 75.23
CA GLU A 816 5.95 20.92 74.22
C GLU A 816 7.18 20.05 73.90
N LEU A 817 7.59 19.17 74.84
CA LEU A 817 8.64 18.17 74.62
C LEU A 817 8.16 17.06 73.67
N LEU A 818 6.91 16.62 73.82
CA LEU A 818 6.26 15.65 72.92
C LEU A 818 6.21 16.19 71.48
N LEU A 819 5.91 17.49 71.31
CA LEU A 819 5.91 18.15 70.00
C LEU A 819 7.31 18.17 69.36
N SER A 820 8.38 18.41 70.14
CA SER A 820 9.75 18.41 69.61
C SER A 820 10.25 17.03 69.15
N LEU A 821 9.86 15.96 69.86
CA LEU A 821 10.14 14.56 69.47
C LEU A 821 9.26 14.12 68.29
N ALA A 822 7.99 14.53 68.26
CA ALA A 822 7.10 14.28 67.13
C ALA A 822 7.59 14.98 65.84
N LEU A 823 8.12 16.20 65.95
CA LEU A 823 8.75 16.91 64.83
C LEU A 823 10.01 16.20 64.32
N LEU A 824 10.82 15.61 65.21
CA LEU A 824 11.98 14.79 64.83
C LEU A 824 11.54 13.54 64.06
N LEU A 825 10.54 12.82 64.58
CA LEU A 825 9.98 11.62 63.95
C LEU A 825 9.30 11.96 62.61
N LEU A 826 8.61 13.10 62.50
CA LEU A 826 8.01 13.56 61.25
C LEU A 826 9.05 13.89 60.18
N VAL A 827 10.18 14.50 60.56
CA VAL A 827 11.27 14.77 59.61
C VAL A 827 11.95 13.49 59.16
N LEU A 828 12.20 12.54 60.08
CA LEU A 828 12.80 11.24 59.75
C LEU A 828 11.85 10.38 58.89
N ALA A 829 10.58 10.29 59.26
CA ALA A 829 9.56 9.60 58.48
C ALA A 829 9.38 10.22 57.08
N SER A 830 9.50 11.55 56.95
CA SER A 830 9.45 12.22 55.64
C SER A 830 10.68 11.92 54.77
N ALA A 831 11.83 11.57 55.36
CA ALA A 831 13.04 11.17 54.65
C ALA A 831 12.96 9.71 54.18
N GLU A 832 12.38 8.80 54.97
CA GLU A 832 12.08 7.41 54.58
C GLU A 832 11.03 7.35 53.47
N LEU A 833 9.96 8.13 53.57
CA LEU A 833 8.91 8.22 52.54
C LEU A 833 9.46 8.74 51.19
N LEU A 834 10.52 9.53 51.22
CA LEU A 834 11.25 10.02 50.04
C LEU A 834 12.15 8.93 49.41
N GLN A 835 12.68 8.00 50.19
CA GLN A 835 13.47 6.87 49.71
C GLN A 835 12.60 5.82 48.98
N GLU A 836 11.39 5.55 49.46
CA GLU A 836 10.48 4.58 48.83
C GLU A 836 9.90 5.04 47.48
N VAL A 837 9.79 6.36 47.25
CA VAL A 837 9.07 6.91 46.08
C VAL A 837 10.00 7.25 44.90
N LEU A 838 11.32 7.32 45.10
CA LEU A 838 12.31 7.47 44.03
C LEU A 838 13.05 6.16 43.75
N PRO A 839 12.60 5.33 42.77
CA PRO A 839 13.38 4.18 42.31
C PRO A 839 14.77 4.59 41.78
N ALA A 840 14.92 5.84 41.34
CA ALA A 840 16.20 6.41 40.90
C ALA A 840 17.28 6.47 41.99
N TRP A 841 16.92 6.51 43.29
CA TRP A 841 17.88 6.57 44.38
C TRP A 841 18.51 5.21 44.70
N GLU A 842 17.74 4.12 44.60
CA GLU A 842 18.29 2.76 44.61
C GLU A 842 19.26 2.55 43.43
N HIS A 843 18.92 3.06 42.24
CA HIS A 843 19.79 2.99 41.06
C HIS A 843 21.06 3.85 41.17
N LEU A 844 21.01 4.99 41.87
CA LEU A 844 22.19 5.84 42.13
C LEU A 844 23.09 5.31 43.25
N GLN A 845 22.53 4.66 44.28
CA GLN A 845 23.33 3.92 45.26
C GLN A 845 24.11 2.79 44.57
N VAL A 846 23.50 2.06 43.63
CA VAL A 846 24.19 1.03 42.84
C VAL A 846 25.31 1.64 41.97
N MET A 847 25.09 2.82 41.37
CA MET A 847 26.10 3.44 40.48
C MET A 847 27.32 4.01 41.23
N VAL A 848 27.12 4.57 42.43
CA VAL A 848 28.21 5.13 43.26
C VAL A 848 28.96 4.04 44.03
N VAL A 849 28.30 2.91 44.36
CA VAL A 849 28.90 1.81 45.14
C VAL A 849 29.58 0.75 44.26
N VAL A 850 29.11 0.50 43.03
CA VAL A 850 29.57 -0.66 42.23
C VAL A 850 30.69 -0.35 41.23
N LEU A 851 30.86 0.90 40.80
CA LEU A 851 31.85 1.24 39.77
C LEU A 851 33.35 1.19 40.13
N PRO A 852 33.82 1.08 41.39
CA PRO A 852 35.25 0.90 41.66
C PRO A 852 35.71 -0.58 41.75
N LEU A 853 34.84 -1.58 41.62
CA LEU A 853 35.22 -2.99 41.85
C LEU A 853 35.52 -3.83 40.60
N TYR A 854 35.41 -3.28 39.39
CA TYR A 854 35.79 -4.01 38.18
C TYR A 854 37.12 -3.51 37.60
N HIS A 855 38.18 -4.29 37.86
CA HIS A 855 39.42 -4.25 37.08
C HIS A 855 39.15 -4.69 35.62
N PRO A 856 40.01 -4.33 34.65
CA PRO A 856 39.60 -3.98 33.30
C PRO A 856 39.58 -5.21 32.39
N GLN A 857 38.51 -5.35 31.61
CA GLN A 857 38.55 -6.09 30.35
C GLN A 857 38.06 -5.20 29.20
N PRO A 858 38.54 -5.44 27.98
CA PRO A 858 38.55 -4.45 26.91
C PRO A 858 37.28 -4.55 26.08
N ASP A 859 36.15 -4.02 26.57
CA ASP A 859 35.10 -3.45 25.71
C ASP A 859 33.99 -2.79 26.56
N PRO A 860 34.05 -1.47 26.80
CA PRO A 860 33.10 -0.78 27.68
C PRO A 860 31.67 -0.70 27.09
N LEU A 861 31.50 -0.85 25.77
CA LEU A 861 30.19 -0.68 25.12
C LEU A 861 29.32 -1.95 25.16
N GLY A 862 29.94 -3.14 25.11
CA GLY A 862 29.23 -4.43 25.13
C GLY A 862 28.68 -4.79 26.51
N ALA A 863 29.41 -4.46 27.59
CA ALA A 863 28.98 -4.69 28.96
C ALA A 863 27.78 -3.82 29.37
N ILE A 864 27.71 -2.59 28.86
CA ILE A 864 26.58 -1.66 29.10
C ILE A 864 25.30 -2.17 28.40
N GLN A 865 25.42 -2.72 27.19
CA GLN A 865 24.27 -3.26 26.44
C GLN A 865 23.74 -4.58 27.03
N LEU A 866 24.62 -5.42 27.59
CA LEU A 866 24.19 -6.66 28.26
C LEU A 866 23.48 -6.36 29.60
N ALA A 867 24.02 -5.42 30.39
CA ALA A 867 23.41 -4.98 31.64
C ALA A 867 22.03 -4.33 31.43
N MET A 868 21.85 -3.55 30.34
CA MET A 868 20.54 -2.97 29.99
C MET A 868 19.50 -4.01 29.55
N LYS A 869 19.94 -5.13 28.95
CA LYS A 869 19.04 -6.20 28.48
C LYS A 869 18.52 -7.06 29.62
N ASP A 870 19.37 -7.34 30.62
CA ASP A 870 18.97 -8.05 31.84
C ASP A 870 18.10 -7.17 32.77
N PHE A 871 18.31 -5.86 32.75
CA PHE A 871 17.51 -4.88 33.50
C PHE A 871 16.07 -4.74 32.97
N HIS A 872 15.86 -4.91 31.67
CA HIS A 872 14.51 -4.84 31.08
C HIS A 872 13.63 -6.03 31.51
N ASN A 873 14.22 -7.22 31.65
CA ASN A 873 13.50 -8.44 32.05
C ASN A 873 13.12 -8.50 33.54
N ALA A 874 13.84 -7.81 34.43
CA ALA A 874 13.56 -7.81 35.87
C ALA A 874 12.40 -6.86 36.27
N SER A 875 12.00 -5.94 35.39
CA SER A 875 11.01 -4.89 35.68
C SER A 875 9.54 -5.36 35.69
N PHE A 876 9.26 -6.63 35.40
CA PHE A 876 7.88 -7.14 35.22
C PHE A 876 7.30 -7.99 36.37
N GLN A 877 7.98 -8.10 37.51
CA GLN A 877 7.47 -8.91 38.63
C GLN A 877 7.61 -8.23 39.99
N TYR A 878 6.81 -7.21 40.29
CA TYR A 878 6.45 -6.92 41.69
C TYR A 878 5.02 -6.41 41.79
N LYS A 879 4.15 -7.25 42.38
CA LYS A 879 2.75 -6.98 42.69
C LYS A 879 2.66 -6.81 44.21
N TYR A 880 2.24 -5.63 44.65
CA TYR A 880 2.09 -5.23 46.06
C TYR A 880 0.99 -6.03 46.78
N ASN A 881 1.20 -6.32 48.06
CA ASN A 881 0.13 -6.61 49.03
C ASN A 881 0.55 -6.10 50.43
N PRO A 882 -0.20 -5.18 51.08
CA PRO A 882 0.21 -4.62 52.37
C PRO A 882 -0.57 -5.28 53.52
N THR A 883 0.13 -5.66 54.59
CA THR A 883 -0.30 -5.51 55.99
C THR A 883 0.67 -6.27 56.90
N LEU A 884 0.98 -5.66 58.05
CA LEU A 884 1.58 -6.29 59.25
C LEU A 884 3.12 -6.18 59.41
N ALA A 885 3.65 -4.97 59.55
CA ALA A 885 4.91 -4.73 60.27
C ALA A 885 4.94 -3.26 60.70
N LEU A 886 4.68 -2.98 61.97
CA LEU A 886 4.73 -1.61 62.52
C LEU A 886 5.31 -1.59 63.95
N VAL A 887 5.95 -2.67 64.38
CA VAL A 887 6.49 -2.82 65.74
C VAL A 887 7.93 -3.33 65.76
N GLU A 888 8.46 -3.92 64.67
CA GLU A 888 9.85 -4.38 64.60
C GLU A 888 10.85 -3.32 64.06
N ASP A 889 10.37 -2.21 63.46
CA ASP A 889 11.23 -1.22 62.79
C ASP A 889 12.07 -0.32 63.71
N PHE A 890 11.85 -0.32 65.03
CA PHE A 890 12.56 0.60 65.92
C PHE A 890 14.01 0.18 66.20
N GLU A 891 14.33 -1.12 66.22
CA GLU A 891 15.72 -1.60 66.38
C GLU A 891 16.49 -1.52 65.05
N ASP A 892 15.85 -1.80 63.92
CA ASP A 892 16.49 -1.72 62.60
C ASP A 892 16.79 -0.28 62.16
N SER A 893 15.98 0.70 62.57
CA SER A 893 16.22 2.13 62.33
C SER A 893 17.51 2.65 63.01
N VAL A 894 17.84 2.14 64.20
CA VAL A 894 19.06 2.52 64.94
C VAL A 894 20.29 1.84 64.31
N ILE A 895 20.14 0.59 63.85
CA ILE A 895 21.17 -0.14 63.11
C ILE A 895 21.41 0.53 61.74
N TYR A 896 20.38 1.03 61.07
CA TYR A 896 20.49 1.78 59.81
C TYR A 896 21.15 3.14 59.99
N MET A 897 20.89 3.87 61.07
CA MET A 897 21.63 5.10 61.38
C MET A 897 23.10 4.83 61.69
N MET A 898 23.41 3.75 62.41
CA MET A 898 24.80 3.31 62.61
C MET A 898 25.46 2.89 61.30
N LYS A 899 24.73 2.23 60.39
CA LYS A 899 25.19 1.85 59.05
C LYS A 899 25.45 3.06 58.15
N MET A 900 24.53 4.04 58.14
CA MET A 900 24.68 5.28 57.36
C MET A 900 25.83 6.15 57.90
N GLN A 901 26.04 6.18 59.22
CA GLN A 901 27.18 6.84 59.84
C GLN A 901 28.51 6.10 59.56
N GLN A 902 28.49 4.77 59.47
CA GLN A 902 29.61 3.93 59.05
C GLN A 902 29.95 4.12 57.56
N ASP A 903 28.95 4.20 56.70
CA ASP A 903 29.11 4.36 55.25
C ASP A 903 29.54 5.78 54.86
N LEU A 904 29.05 6.80 55.59
CA LEU A 904 29.61 8.15 55.52
C LEU A 904 31.06 8.18 56.02
N CYS A 905 31.39 7.51 57.12
CA CYS A 905 32.78 7.37 57.58
C CYS A 905 33.69 6.66 56.56
N ASN A 906 33.20 5.65 55.85
CA ASN A 906 33.92 4.93 54.79
C ASN A 906 34.13 5.81 53.56
N MET A 907 33.12 6.61 53.18
CA MET A 907 33.22 7.62 52.12
C MET A 907 34.26 8.70 52.49
N PHE A 908 34.31 9.14 53.75
CA PHE A 908 35.33 10.09 54.23
C PHE A 908 36.74 9.47 54.30
N GLY A 909 36.86 8.17 54.61
CA GLY A 909 38.12 7.44 54.52
C GLY A 909 38.70 7.42 53.11
N PHE A 910 37.85 7.29 52.10
CA PHE A 910 38.25 7.33 50.68
C PHE A 910 38.78 8.72 50.26
N TRP A 911 38.09 9.80 50.63
CA TRP A 911 38.54 11.17 50.33
C TRP A 911 39.76 11.61 51.17
N TYR A 912 39.90 11.12 52.40
CA TYR A 912 41.09 11.34 53.23
C TYR A 912 42.34 10.65 52.66
N HIS A 913 42.19 9.48 52.03
CA HIS A 913 43.28 8.82 51.32
C HIS A 913 43.62 9.51 49.99
N LEU A 914 42.63 10.02 49.25
CA LEU A 914 42.85 10.75 48.00
C LEU A 914 43.60 12.08 48.23
N ALA A 915 43.25 12.81 49.29
CA ALA A 915 43.91 14.06 49.69
C ALA A 915 45.32 13.86 50.29
N LYS A 916 45.74 12.62 50.52
CA LYS A 916 47.09 12.25 50.95
C LYS A 916 47.98 11.82 49.78
N LEU A 917 47.38 11.63 48.59
CA LEU A 917 48.02 11.21 47.35
C LEU A 917 48.19 12.37 46.34
N THR A 918 47.54 13.51 46.58
CA THR A 918 47.84 14.82 45.96
C THR A 918 48.63 15.68 46.94
#